data_AF-A0A367AZ27-F1
#
_entry.id   AF-A0A367AZ27-F1
#
_cell.length_a   1.000
_cell.length_b   1.000
_cell.length_c   1.000
_cell.angle_alpha   90.00
_cell.angle_beta   90.00
_cell.angle_gamma   90.00
#
_symmetry.space_group_name_H-M   'P 1'
#
loop_
_entity.id
_entity.type
_entity.pdbx_description
1 polymer ?
#
loop_
_entity_poly.entity_id
_entity_poly.type
_entity_poly.pdbx_seq_one_letter_code
_entity_poly.pdbx_strand_id
1 'polypeptide(L)'
;MTTTCCPISRAIASACSGVSATPPGSTGTPCEANRSRAWYSKRSTNRHRSPPVTEPLPRALRRWVRRGAHHTLPHPFAPGTGPDHRAPSTRGALVRRTATALLTSALAAGGIAGLVPHASAAEPIVPRDLTITVTGLGPEKRTCRVDADLYVPRGVDAAHPAPALLVTNGFGGDKTDQAGLAQGFGRQGYVTLSYTGLGFVDGDLCPITLDDVEHDGAAASQMLRFLGGDPSVVAIDDRTKQRVVVDQVVREDAAAAATGNGKGKGNGNGKGNGNGNGNGNGKGQEKKTAPTYDPQVGMLGGSYGGQIQFATAAAERRWGTDRLDAIVPTITWNDLAYSLAPENSALPGSTAAAGSVSSTGTGVFKYQWAALFTALGAISGVQDLQALADPARWQAFTQRTCVNFEPEVCRALAEVAVQGYPSQASIAFLRSNSVASYMGQVRVPTLLMQGQADTLFNLQESVATYTALKKQTDVSLVWQSFGHSDSTPAPGEMDLSNPESTYLGKQALAWLDHYVRGQGPKPAPTFSYYRDWLADEGPAAAYARTSSYPVGSDRSFYLSGTSTPLADGALVTDPGQVQPGVSSYSGVAPIGPNYTETSFLDQSGPVTDPAGTAIRFSSARLSAPMDVVGSPRLTVQLTSPAVAVTQRGGPVGQLVAYAKVYDIGPDGKTVELPHRLISPVRVTDVTKPVTIELPGIVHRFEAGHQLAVVLAGGDLAYRGATLPQPVSLVTGPGSVQKLTVPVV
;
A
#
# COMPACT_ATOMS: atom_id res chain seq x y z
N MET A 1 -50.24 21.47 48.79
CA MET A 1 -51.66 21.41 49.21
C MET A 1 -52.42 20.65 48.11
N THR A 2 -53.25 19.65 48.35
CA THR A 2 -53.56 18.92 49.60
C THR A 2 -54.19 17.54 49.28
N THR A 3 -53.43 16.47 49.58
CA THR A 3 -53.85 15.23 50.30
C THR A 3 -55.10 14.39 49.89
N THR A 4 -54.84 13.09 49.62
CA THR A 4 -55.69 11.89 49.90
C THR A 4 -57.06 11.72 49.17
N CYS A 5 -57.67 10.53 49.06
CA CYS A 5 -57.42 9.20 49.69
C CYS A 5 -57.71 7.99 48.76
N CYS A 6 -57.61 6.76 49.29
CA CYS A 6 -57.75 5.47 48.58
C CYS A 6 -58.75 4.51 49.28
N PRO A 7 -59.35 3.54 48.56
CA PRO A 7 -59.42 2.13 49.01
C PRO A 7 -58.91 1.12 47.93
N ILE A 8 -58.25 -0.03 48.18
CA ILE A 8 -58.51 -1.20 49.08
C ILE A 8 -59.64 -2.09 48.53
N SER A 9 -59.60 -3.44 48.38
CA SER A 9 -58.65 -4.57 48.63
C SER A 9 -59.14 -5.81 47.80
N ARG A 10 -58.61 -7.06 47.72
CA ARG A 10 -57.50 -7.92 48.26
C ARG A 10 -57.27 -9.07 47.22
N ALA A 11 -56.16 -9.83 47.11
CA ALA A 11 -55.56 -10.89 47.97
C ALA A 11 -56.36 -12.22 48.05
N ILE A 12 -55.84 -13.40 48.43
CA ILE A 12 -54.58 -13.88 49.09
C ILE A 12 -54.18 -15.21 48.36
N ALA A 13 -53.02 -15.91 48.41
CA ALA A 13 -51.81 -16.10 49.26
C ALA A 13 -50.64 -16.61 48.34
N SER A 14 -49.48 -17.21 48.70
CA SER A 14 -48.56 -17.37 49.86
C SER A 14 -47.24 -17.93 49.25
N ALA A 15 -46.04 -17.34 49.33
CA ALA A 15 -45.10 -17.14 50.47
C ALA A 15 -44.49 -18.47 51.01
N CYS A 16 -43.20 -18.60 51.39
CA CYS A 16 -42.06 -17.66 51.61
C CYS A 16 -40.80 -18.05 50.75
N SER A 17 -39.50 -17.74 50.95
CA SER A 17 -38.66 -17.26 52.09
C SER A 17 -37.36 -16.51 51.66
N GLY A 18 -36.41 -16.31 52.59
CA GLY A 18 -35.17 -15.49 52.50
C GLY A 18 -33.98 -16.02 51.66
N VAL A 19 -32.92 -15.26 51.29
CA VAL A 19 -32.12 -14.17 51.96
C VAL A 19 -31.06 -14.73 52.93
N SER A 20 -29.74 -14.40 52.93
CA SER A 20 -28.81 -13.65 52.02
C SER A 20 -27.32 -13.78 52.50
N ALA A 21 -26.36 -13.10 51.84
CA ALA A 21 -25.04 -12.60 52.37
C ALA A 21 -23.83 -13.58 52.52
N THR A 22 -22.52 -13.25 52.35
CA THR A 22 -21.74 -12.30 51.47
C THR A 22 -20.22 -12.77 51.38
N PRO A 23 -19.16 -12.02 50.91
CA PRO A 23 -17.77 -12.54 50.64
C PRO A 23 -16.80 -12.31 51.85
N PRO A 24 -15.42 -12.37 51.79
CA PRO A 24 -14.45 -12.58 50.68
C PRO A 24 -13.19 -13.47 50.99
N GLY A 25 -12.17 -13.50 50.10
CA GLY A 25 -10.82 -14.06 50.36
C GLY A 25 -9.90 -14.20 49.12
N SER A 26 -8.58 -14.01 49.25
CA SER A 26 -7.59 -13.87 48.15
C SER A 26 -6.54 -14.99 48.02
N THR A 27 -6.00 -15.25 46.81
CA THR A 27 -4.56 -15.42 46.41
C THR A 27 -4.37 -16.37 45.19
N GLY A 28 -3.30 -16.20 44.39
CA GLY A 28 -2.84 -17.22 43.41
C GLY A 28 -2.15 -16.74 42.12
N THR A 29 -0.81 -16.73 42.10
CA THR A 29 0.10 -16.62 40.91
C THR A 29 1.50 -17.05 41.42
N PRO A 30 2.44 -17.71 40.68
CA PRO A 30 2.67 -17.63 39.22
C PRO A 30 3.12 -18.97 38.53
N CYS A 31 3.83 -18.84 37.39
CA CYS A 31 4.76 -19.78 36.71
C CYS A 31 4.31 -20.60 35.47
N GLU A 32 4.81 -20.13 34.31
CA GLU A 32 5.53 -20.83 33.20
C GLU A 32 5.07 -22.14 32.52
N ALA A 33 5.31 -22.15 31.20
CA ALA A 33 5.41 -23.29 30.28
C ALA A 33 4.10 -24.07 29.97
N ASN A 34 3.95 -24.75 28.82
CA ASN A 34 4.92 -25.07 27.75
C ASN A 34 4.24 -25.05 26.35
N ARG A 35 5.06 -25.19 25.29
CA ARG A 35 4.66 -25.28 23.87
C ARG A 35 3.66 -26.42 23.62
N SER A 36 2.71 -26.21 22.72
CA SER A 36 1.93 -27.29 22.09
C SER A 36 1.74 -27.03 20.59
N ARG A 37 2.19 -27.99 19.75
CA ARG A 37 1.92 -28.00 18.30
C ARG A 37 0.53 -28.59 18.06
N ALA A 38 -0.40 -27.83 17.48
CA ALA A 38 -1.73 -28.32 17.16
C ALA A 38 -1.76 -29.04 15.80
N TRP A 39 -1.48 -30.34 15.78
CA TRP A 39 -1.80 -31.20 14.63
C TRP A 39 -3.31 -31.44 14.57
N TYR A 40 -4.01 -30.89 13.58
CA TYR A 40 -5.44 -31.17 13.36
C TYR A 40 -5.66 -32.39 12.44
N SER A 41 -5.77 -33.55 13.07
CA SER A 41 -6.29 -34.77 12.43
C SER A 41 -7.75 -35.00 12.83
N LYS A 42 -8.69 -34.83 11.89
CA LYS A 42 -9.99 -35.52 11.94
C LYS A 42 -10.43 -35.98 10.55
N ARG A 43 -10.37 -37.29 10.32
CA ARG A 43 -11.30 -37.94 9.38
C ARG A 43 -12.70 -37.88 9.99
N SER A 44 -13.72 -37.59 9.18
CA SER A 44 -15.09 -38.01 9.48
C SER A 44 -15.66 -38.63 8.22
N THR A 45 -15.93 -39.94 8.28
CA THR A 45 -16.54 -40.68 7.18
C THR A 45 -18.04 -40.71 7.39
N ASN A 46 -18.81 -40.12 6.47
CA ASN A 46 -20.18 -40.59 6.24
C ASN A 46 -20.55 -40.49 4.76
N ARG A 47 -21.08 -41.59 4.22
CA ARG A 47 -21.57 -41.68 2.85
C ARG A 47 -23.07 -41.51 2.86
N HIS A 48 -23.59 -40.57 2.08
CA HIS A 48 -24.92 -40.73 1.47
C HIS A 48 -24.80 -40.63 -0.05
N ARG A 49 -25.38 -41.62 -0.74
CA ARG A 49 -25.56 -41.62 -2.20
C ARG A 49 -26.96 -41.08 -2.51
N SER A 50 -27.05 -40.24 -3.54
CA SER A 50 -28.24 -40.00 -4.35
C SER A 50 -27.78 -39.59 -5.77
N PRO A 51 -28.66 -39.65 -6.78
CA PRO A 51 -28.28 -40.18 -8.09
C PRO A 51 -27.73 -39.16 -9.11
N PRO A 52 -27.06 -39.63 -10.19
CA PRO A 52 -26.64 -38.76 -11.28
C PRO A 52 -27.86 -38.28 -12.09
N VAL A 53 -27.90 -36.98 -12.40
CA VAL A 53 -28.83 -36.42 -13.39
C VAL A 53 -28.08 -36.26 -14.71
N THR A 54 -28.42 -37.10 -15.68
CA THR A 54 -27.90 -37.06 -17.05
C THR A 54 -29.03 -36.76 -18.03
N GLU A 55 -29.07 -35.54 -18.59
CA GLU A 55 -29.82 -35.16 -19.80
C GLU A 55 -29.06 -33.99 -20.48
N PRO A 56 -29.13 -33.82 -21.82
CA PRO A 56 -28.20 -32.98 -22.56
C PRO A 56 -28.69 -31.54 -22.84
N LEU A 57 -27.74 -30.59 -22.91
CA LEU A 57 -28.00 -29.24 -23.40
C LEU A 57 -28.41 -29.23 -24.89
N PRO A 58 -29.45 -28.47 -25.30
CA PRO A 58 -29.91 -28.42 -26.69
C PRO A 58 -28.88 -27.93 -27.72
N ARG A 59 -28.93 -28.49 -28.93
CA ARG A 59 -28.05 -28.14 -30.07
C ARG A 59 -28.42 -26.80 -30.73
N ALA A 60 -28.14 -25.67 -30.07
CA ALA A 60 -28.46 -24.34 -30.61
C ALA A 60 -27.33 -23.28 -30.55
N LEU A 61 -26.07 -23.66 -30.24
CA LEU A 61 -24.97 -22.70 -30.06
C LEU A 61 -23.60 -23.17 -30.60
N ARG A 62 -23.57 -23.77 -31.80
CA ARG A 62 -22.32 -24.13 -32.52
C ARG A 62 -22.24 -23.51 -33.92
N ARG A 63 -22.13 -22.17 -34.01
CA ARG A 63 -21.75 -21.48 -35.27
C ARG A 63 -21.27 -20.02 -35.12
N TRP A 64 -20.37 -19.72 -34.17
CA TRP A 64 -19.59 -18.47 -34.14
C TRP A 64 -18.16 -18.69 -33.60
N VAL A 65 -17.38 -19.51 -34.30
CA VAL A 65 -15.92 -19.64 -34.08
C VAL A 65 -15.21 -19.56 -35.44
N ARG A 66 -14.95 -18.32 -35.87
CA ARG A 66 -13.91 -17.87 -36.83
C ARG A 66 -14.13 -16.37 -37.11
N ARG A 67 -13.05 -15.59 -37.16
CA ARG A 67 -13.00 -14.11 -37.31
C ARG A 67 -13.44 -13.32 -36.05
N GLY A 68 -12.60 -13.37 -35.02
CA GLY A 68 -12.25 -12.14 -34.29
C GLY A 68 -10.91 -11.65 -34.86
N ALA A 69 -10.80 -10.38 -35.24
CA ALA A 69 -9.56 -9.81 -35.77
C ALA A 69 -8.94 -8.85 -34.73
N HIS A 70 -7.62 -8.64 -34.81
CA HIS A 70 -6.92 -7.73 -33.90
C HIS A 70 -7.46 -6.30 -34.03
N HIS A 71 -7.92 -5.73 -32.92
CA HIS A 71 -8.15 -4.30 -32.77
C HIS A 71 -7.38 -3.79 -31.55
N THR A 72 -6.09 -3.54 -31.77
CA THR A 72 -5.27 -2.70 -30.90
C THR A 72 -5.83 -1.28 -30.89
N LEU A 73 -6.19 -0.78 -29.71
CA LEU A 73 -6.43 0.66 -29.52
C LEU A 73 -5.07 1.39 -29.36
N PRO A 74 -4.93 2.65 -29.80
CA PRO A 74 -3.63 3.33 -29.77
C PRO A 74 -3.34 3.95 -28.40
N HIS A 75 -2.15 3.69 -27.85
CA HIS A 75 -1.59 4.51 -26.79
C HIS A 75 -1.09 5.86 -27.35
N PRO A 76 -1.22 6.97 -26.60
CA PRO A 76 -0.60 8.25 -26.96
C PRO A 76 0.91 8.30 -26.62
N PHE A 77 1.56 9.38 -27.07
CA PHE A 77 2.94 9.82 -26.81
C PHE A 77 4.09 9.18 -27.62
N ALA A 78 4.45 9.90 -28.68
CA ALA A 78 5.85 10.13 -29.10
C ALA A 78 5.99 11.64 -29.45
N PRO A 79 7.17 12.27 -29.31
CA PRO A 79 7.28 13.72 -29.15
C PRO A 79 7.42 14.54 -30.44
N GLY A 80 7.11 15.84 -30.35
CA GLY A 80 7.38 16.85 -31.38
C GLY A 80 7.90 18.16 -30.80
N THR A 81 9.06 18.62 -31.27
CA THR A 81 9.74 19.85 -30.83
C THR A 81 9.31 21.09 -31.62
N GLY A 82 9.29 22.27 -30.99
CA GLY A 82 9.12 23.56 -31.68
C GLY A 82 9.88 24.70 -30.98
N PRO A 83 10.44 25.69 -31.72
CA PRO A 83 11.12 26.86 -31.16
C PRO A 83 10.22 28.11 -31.04
N ASP A 84 10.70 29.10 -30.28
CA ASP A 84 10.00 30.34 -29.89
C ASP A 84 9.51 31.27 -31.01
N HIS A 85 8.52 32.12 -30.70
CA HIS A 85 8.69 33.59 -30.72
C HIS A 85 7.63 34.36 -29.88
N ARG A 86 7.84 35.68 -29.71
CA ARG A 86 7.41 36.48 -28.54
C ARG A 86 5.94 36.98 -28.52
N ALA A 87 5.55 37.36 -27.30
CA ALA A 87 4.33 38.05 -26.80
C ALA A 87 3.98 39.39 -27.55
N PRO A 88 2.81 40.09 -27.33
CA PRO A 88 2.06 40.15 -26.06
C PRO A 88 0.51 40.26 -26.05
N SER A 89 -0.05 39.90 -24.88
CA SER A 89 -1.29 40.37 -24.20
C SER A 89 -2.49 40.97 -24.98
N THR A 90 -3.70 40.43 -24.75
CA THR A 90 -4.78 41.12 -23.99
C THR A 90 -6.00 40.24 -23.68
N ARG A 91 -6.90 40.76 -22.83
CA ARG A 91 -8.13 40.17 -22.26
C ARG A 91 -9.15 39.69 -23.31
N GLY A 92 -9.89 38.62 -23.02
CA GLY A 92 -11.11 38.24 -23.76
C GLY A 92 -11.77 36.97 -23.19
N ALA A 93 -13.09 36.82 -23.35
CA ALA A 93 -13.86 35.68 -22.83
C ALA A 93 -14.85 35.13 -23.89
N LEU A 94 -15.55 34.05 -23.51
CA LEU A 94 -16.70 33.39 -24.19
C LEU A 94 -16.42 32.38 -25.34
N VAL A 95 -16.57 31.09 -25.00
CA VAL A 95 -17.70 30.21 -25.40
C VAL A 95 -17.91 29.81 -26.89
N ARG A 96 -18.24 28.51 -27.06
CA ARG A 96 -18.90 27.77 -28.18
C ARG A 96 -18.03 27.13 -29.28
N ARG A 97 -17.94 25.79 -29.17
CA ARG A 97 -18.36 24.78 -30.16
C ARG A 97 -18.53 25.23 -31.63
N THR A 98 -17.77 24.59 -32.51
CA THR A 98 -18.33 23.70 -33.55
C THR A 98 -17.28 22.66 -33.96
N ALA A 99 -17.72 21.50 -34.44
CA ALA A 99 -16.86 20.49 -35.04
C ALA A 99 -17.22 20.31 -36.52
N THR A 100 -16.22 20.28 -37.39
CA THR A 100 -16.38 19.87 -38.80
C THR A 100 -15.15 19.05 -39.19
N ALA A 101 -15.35 17.77 -39.48
CA ALA A 101 -14.30 16.92 -40.04
C ALA A 101 -14.38 16.93 -41.57
N LEU A 102 -13.23 17.07 -42.23
CA LEU A 102 -13.07 16.83 -43.67
C LEU A 102 -11.72 16.15 -43.91
N LEU A 103 -11.74 14.90 -44.37
CA LEU A 103 -10.56 14.25 -44.92
C LEU A 103 -10.41 14.65 -46.39
N THR A 104 -9.21 15.08 -46.77
CA THR A 104 -8.73 15.02 -48.15
C THR A 104 -7.28 14.52 -48.14
N SER A 105 -6.93 13.66 -49.10
CA SER A 105 -5.62 13.00 -49.17
C SER A 105 -5.08 13.05 -50.60
N ALA A 106 -3.93 13.69 -50.79
CA ALA A 106 -3.25 13.73 -52.09
C ALA A 106 -1.72 13.95 -51.97
N LEU A 107 -0.98 12.88 -52.24
CA LEU A 107 0.21 12.85 -53.12
C LEU A 107 1.31 13.93 -52.98
N ALA A 108 2.37 13.55 -52.26
CA ALA A 108 3.75 13.46 -52.75
C ALA A 108 4.36 14.56 -53.66
N ALA A 109 5.41 15.21 -53.14
CA ALA A 109 6.58 15.64 -53.90
C ALA A 109 7.85 15.38 -53.07
N GLY A 110 8.95 14.95 -53.70
CA GLY A 110 10.17 14.54 -53.01
C GLY A 110 11.15 15.68 -52.73
N GLY A 111 11.87 15.61 -51.60
CA GLY A 111 13.01 16.47 -51.28
C GLY A 111 14.16 15.62 -50.75
N ILE A 112 15.39 15.89 -51.20
CA ILE A 112 16.57 15.07 -50.88
C ILE A 112 17.03 15.37 -49.46
N ALA A 113 16.88 14.40 -48.55
CA ALA A 113 17.41 14.50 -47.19
C ALA A 113 18.93 14.27 -47.18
N GLY A 114 19.68 15.25 -46.69
CA GLY A 114 21.12 15.07 -46.40
C GLY A 114 21.31 14.08 -45.25
N LEU A 115 22.30 13.20 -45.37
CA LEU A 115 22.62 12.19 -44.34
C LEU A 115 23.25 12.83 -43.10
N VAL A 116 22.41 13.41 -42.23
CA VAL A 116 22.75 13.52 -40.80
C VAL A 116 22.80 12.10 -40.26
N PRO A 117 23.92 11.62 -39.69
CA PRO A 117 23.98 10.31 -39.07
C PRO A 117 23.03 10.31 -37.87
N HIS A 118 21.87 9.69 -38.05
CA HIS A 118 20.94 9.47 -36.94
C HIS A 118 21.67 8.57 -35.96
N ALA A 119 21.80 9.01 -34.70
CA ALA A 119 22.23 8.13 -33.62
C ALA A 119 21.25 6.95 -33.60
N SER A 120 21.73 5.77 -34.02
CA SER A 120 20.87 4.60 -34.18
C SER A 120 20.33 4.23 -32.80
N ALA A 121 19.03 4.44 -32.59
CA ALA A 121 18.36 3.98 -31.39
C ALA A 121 18.61 2.47 -31.28
N ALA A 122 19.19 2.05 -30.15
CA ALA A 122 19.55 0.65 -29.95
C ALA A 122 18.30 -0.22 -30.14
N GLU A 123 18.37 -1.17 -31.07
CA GLU A 123 17.22 -2.03 -31.39
C GLU A 123 16.66 -2.67 -30.11
N PRO A 124 15.33 -2.63 -29.90
CA PRO A 124 14.70 -3.20 -28.71
C PRO A 124 15.08 -4.66 -28.50
N ILE A 125 15.26 -5.03 -27.23
CA ILE A 125 15.49 -6.42 -26.83
C ILE A 125 14.22 -7.21 -27.13
N VAL A 126 14.30 -8.22 -28.00
CA VAL A 126 13.17 -9.12 -28.24
C VAL A 126 13.11 -10.12 -27.08
N PRO A 127 12.04 -10.13 -26.27
CA PRO A 127 11.92 -11.09 -25.17
C PRO A 127 11.81 -12.52 -25.68
N ARG A 128 12.27 -13.46 -24.84
CA ARG A 128 11.90 -14.87 -24.97
C ARG A 128 10.67 -15.13 -24.11
N ASP A 129 9.57 -15.44 -24.78
CA ASP A 129 8.27 -15.82 -24.21
C ASP A 129 8.37 -17.23 -23.57
N LEU A 130 7.97 -17.37 -22.30
CA LEU A 130 8.19 -18.56 -21.46
C LEU A 130 6.96 -18.96 -20.63
N THR A 131 6.51 -20.22 -20.76
CA THR A 131 5.74 -20.88 -19.69
C THR A 131 6.70 -21.49 -18.67
N ILE A 132 6.65 -21.03 -17.42
CA ILE A 132 7.40 -21.59 -16.28
C ILE A 132 6.45 -22.39 -15.38
N THR A 133 6.80 -23.62 -15.01
CA THR A 133 6.06 -24.42 -14.03
C THR A 133 6.70 -24.29 -12.65
N VAL A 134 5.94 -23.75 -11.69
CA VAL A 134 6.33 -23.64 -10.27
C VAL A 134 5.53 -24.66 -9.43
N THR A 135 6.20 -25.28 -8.46
CA THR A 135 5.67 -26.46 -7.75
C THR A 135 5.82 -26.36 -6.24
N GLY A 136 5.03 -27.14 -5.50
CA GLY A 136 5.18 -27.25 -4.05
C GLY A 136 4.75 -26.01 -3.26
N LEU A 137 3.94 -25.14 -3.86
CA LEU A 137 3.46 -23.90 -3.24
C LEU A 137 2.40 -24.20 -2.16
N GLY A 138 2.43 -23.49 -1.05
CA GLY A 138 1.45 -23.62 0.03
C GLY A 138 1.50 -24.95 0.79
N PRO A 139 0.70 -25.07 1.87
CA PRO A 139 0.60 -26.30 2.67
C PRO A 139 0.05 -27.51 1.88
N GLU A 140 -0.75 -27.27 0.85
CA GLU A 140 -1.31 -28.28 -0.06
C GLU A 140 -0.38 -28.69 -1.21
N LYS A 141 0.75 -27.98 -1.40
CA LYS A 141 1.76 -28.23 -2.44
C LYS A 141 1.24 -28.05 -3.87
N ARG A 142 0.51 -26.95 -4.08
CA ARG A 142 -0.02 -26.47 -5.37
C ARG A 142 1.07 -26.44 -6.44
N THR A 143 0.68 -26.65 -7.69
CA THR A 143 1.52 -26.47 -8.87
C THR A 143 0.80 -25.52 -9.80
N CYS A 144 1.50 -24.49 -10.27
CA CYS A 144 0.96 -23.42 -11.10
C CYS A 144 1.84 -23.22 -12.33
N ARG A 145 1.27 -22.68 -13.40
CA ARG A 145 2.06 -22.05 -14.45
C ARG A 145 2.20 -20.56 -14.16
N VAL A 146 3.37 -20.04 -14.49
CA VAL A 146 3.72 -18.63 -14.51
C VAL A 146 4.05 -18.30 -15.95
N ASP A 147 3.38 -17.30 -16.51
CA ASP A 147 3.75 -16.73 -17.81
C ASP A 147 4.86 -15.68 -17.60
N ALA A 148 5.90 -15.71 -18.43
CA ALA A 148 7.10 -14.89 -18.24
C ALA A 148 7.77 -14.47 -19.55
N ASP A 149 8.53 -13.39 -19.50
CA ASP A 149 9.36 -12.87 -20.58
C ASP A 149 10.80 -12.69 -20.10
N LEU A 150 11.75 -13.38 -20.74
CA LEU A 150 13.18 -13.26 -20.48
C LEU A 150 13.82 -12.31 -21.49
N TYR A 151 14.20 -11.12 -21.02
CA TYR A 151 14.91 -10.08 -21.77
C TYR A 151 16.43 -10.24 -21.57
N VAL A 152 17.15 -10.59 -22.63
CA VAL A 152 18.62 -10.74 -22.63
C VAL A 152 19.25 -9.61 -23.46
N PRO A 153 20.10 -8.75 -22.87
CA PRO A 153 20.78 -7.69 -23.62
C PRO A 153 21.70 -8.23 -24.72
N ARG A 154 21.88 -7.43 -25.79
CA ARG A 154 22.78 -7.76 -26.91
C ARG A 154 24.22 -7.96 -26.39
N GLY A 155 24.80 -9.13 -26.68
CA GLY A 155 26.16 -9.48 -26.28
C GLY A 155 26.27 -10.18 -24.92
N VAL A 156 25.15 -10.43 -24.23
CA VAL A 156 25.14 -11.27 -23.03
C VAL A 156 24.92 -12.74 -23.43
N ASP A 157 25.85 -13.60 -23.03
CA ASP A 157 25.85 -15.04 -23.31
C ASP A 157 26.57 -15.82 -22.18
N ALA A 158 26.76 -17.13 -22.34
CA ALA A 158 27.41 -17.98 -21.33
C ALA A 158 28.90 -17.68 -21.08
N ALA A 159 29.58 -16.96 -21.97
CA ALA A 159 30.94 -16.46 -21.78
C ALA A 159 30.97 -15.03 -21.24
N HIS A 160 29.90 -14.26 -21.48
CA HIS A 160 29.72 -12.87 -21.06
C HIS A 160 28.42 -12.67 -20.25
N PRO A 161 28.26 -13.35 -19.08
CA PRO A 161 27.04 -13.27 -18.30
C PRO A 161 26.88 -11.90 -17.61
N ALA A 162 25.63 -11.54 -17.30
CA ALA A 162 25.27 -10.26 -16.68
C ALA A 162 24.46 -10.45 -15.37
N PRO A 163 24.38 -9.43 -14.49
CA PRO A 163 23.46 -9.45 -13.35
C PRO A 163 21.99 -9.48 -13.81
N ALA A 164 21.12 -10.00 -12.95
CA ALA A 164 19.70 -10.18 -13.24
C ALA A 164 18.77 -9.27 -12.42
N LEU A 165 17.59 -9.01 -12.97
CA LEU A 165 16.43 -8.46 -12.28
C LEU A 165 15.23 -9.41 -12.43
N LEU A 166 14.54 -9.65 -11.32
CA LEU A 166 13.23 -10.32 -11.30
C LEU A 166 12.15 -9.26 -11.05
N VAL A 167 11.15 -9.17 -11.93
CA VAL A 167 10.10 -8.13 -11.89
C VAL A 167 8.73 -8.72 -12.20
N THR A 168 7.66 -8.13 -11.67
CA THR A 168 6.27 -8.58 -11.88
C THR A 168 5.27 -7.43 -11.74
N ASN A 169 4.02 -7.69 -12.10
CA ASN A 169 2.96 -6.71 -12.25
C ASN A 169 2.42 -6.09 -10.95
N GLY A 170 1.74 -4.96 -11.10
CA GLY A 170 0.82 -4.45 -10.08
C GLY A 170 -0.46 -5.30 -10.02
N PHE A 171 -1.34 -5.04 -9.05
CA PHE A 171 -2.56 -5.82 -8.90
C PHE A 171 -3.47 -5.70 -10.14
N GLY A 172 -3.79 -6.82 -10.79
CA GLY A 172 -4.62 -6.86 -12.00
C GLY A 172 -3.89 -6.64 -13.33
N GLY A 173 -2.55 -6.55 -13.30
CA GLY A 173 -1.70 -6.46 -14.49
C GLY A 173 -1.05 -7.79 -14.90
N ASP A 174 -0.08 -7.72 -15.81
CA ASP A 174 0.66 -8.89 -16.34
C ASP A 174 2.13 -8.59 -16.69
N LYS A 175 2.87 -9.60 -17.17
CA LYS A 175 4.30 -9.49 -17.53
C LYS A 175 4.63 -8.32 -18.48
N THR A 176 3.69 -7.87 -19.31
CA THR A 176 3.90 -6.81 -20.30
C THR A 176 4.00 -5.42 -19.68
N ASP A 177 3.42 -5.19 -18.49
CA ASP A 177 3.57 -3.94 -17.72
C ASP A 177 5.04 -3.59 -17.47
N GLN A 178 5.87 -4.62 -17.26
CA GLN A 178 7.29 -4.46 -16.96
C GLN A 178 8.17 -4.42 -18.23
N ALA A 179 7.59 -4.48 -19.43
CA ALA A 179 8.36 -4.46 -20.68
C ALA A 179 9.18 -3.16 -20.81
N GLY A 180 8.63 -2.01 -20.42
CA GLY A 180 9.35 -0.74 -20.40
C GLY A 180 10.59 -0.79 -19.50
N LEU A 181 10.41 -1.24 -18.25
CA LEU A 181 11.47 -1.47 -17.26
C LEU A 181 12.56 -2.40 -17.82
N ALA A 182 12.15 -3.56 -18.35
CA ALA A 182 13.06 -4.57 -18.87
C ALA A 182 13.89 -4.07 -20.08
N GLN A 183 13.32 -3.23 -20.95
CA GLN A 183 14.07 -2.53 -22.00
C GLN A 183 15.05 -1.51 -21.41
N GLY A 184 14.63 -0.72 -20.42
CA GLY A 184 15.44 0.32 -19.77
C GLY A 184 16.67 -0.25 -19.07
N PHE A 185 16.46 -1.12 -18.08
CA PHE A 185 17.54 -1.80 -17.37
C PHE A 185 18.31 -2.78 -18.25
N GLY A 186 17.67 -3.33 -19.30
CA GLY A 186 18.34 -4.10 -20.34
C GLY A 186 19.38 -3.29 -21.12
N ARG A 187 19.09 -2.02 -21.48
CA ARG A 187 20.09 -1.10 -22.06
C ARG A 187 21.21 -0.74 -21.07
N GLN A 188 20.94 -0.79 -19.77
CA GLN A 188 21.94 -0.65 -18.72
C GLN A 188 22.70 -1.96 -18.41
N GLY A 189 22.44 -3.06 -19.13
CA GLY A 189 23.18 -4.32 -19.00
C GLY A 189 22.68 -5.26 -17.90
N TYR A 190 21.38 -5.29 -17.63
CA TYR A 190 20.74 -6.32 -16.80
C TYR A 190 19.95 -7.33 -17.65
N VAL A 191 20.08 -8.62 -17.36
CA VAL A 191 19.08 -9.61 -17.80
C VAL A 191 17.82 -9.37 -16.98
N THR A 192 16.64 -9.30 -17.59
CA THR A 192 15.39 -9.10 -16.85
C THR A 192 14.44 -10.27 -17.11
N LEU A 193 13.94 -10.89 -16.06
CA LEU A 193 12.79 -11.81 -16.11
C LEU A 193 11.56 -11.07 -15.61
N SER A 194 10.67 -10.70 -16.51
CA SER A 194 9.32 -10.29 -16.16
C SER A 194 8.44 -11.52 -16.02
N TYR A 195 7.51 -11.53 -15.07
CA TYR A 195 6.50 -12.58 -14.96
C TYR A 195 5.14 -12.05 -14.51
N THR A 196 4.09 -12.76 -14.92
CA THR A 196 2.70 -12.56 -14.51
C THR A 196 2.46 -13.27 -13.17
N GLY A 197 1.98 -12.52 -12.16
CA GLY A 197 1.74 -13.02 -10.81
C GLY A 197 0.68 -14.13 -10.71
N LEU A 198 0.67 -14.88 -9.60
CA LEU A 198 -0.30 -15.96 -9.37
C LEU A 198 -1.72 -15.38 -9.33
N GLY A 199 -2.67 -16.06 -9.97
CA GLY A 199 -4.05 -15.58 -10.13
C GLY A 199 -4.29 -14.62 -11.30
N PHE A 200 -3.24 -14.16 -11.99
CA PHE A 200 -3.34 -13.31 -13.18
C PHE A 200 -2.94 -14.02 -14.48
N VAL A 201 -2.49 -15.29 -14.42
CA VAL A 201 -2.06 -16.08 -15.58
C VAL A 201 -3.26 -16.67 -16.32
N ASP A 202 -3.41 -16.32 -17.59
CA ASP A 202 -4.58 -16.64 -18.40
C ASP A 202 -4.80 -18.16 -18.56
N GLY A 203 -5.98 -18.63 -18.16
CA GLY A 203 -6.35 -20.05 -18.18
C GLY A 203 -5.59 -20.95 -17.20
N ASP A 204 -4.84 -20.42 -16.23
CA ASP A 204 -4.45 -21.18 -15.04
C ASP A 204 -5.56 -21.15 -13.97
N LEU A 205 -5.43 -21.96 -12.91
CA LEU A 205 -6.45 -22.11 -11.86
C LEU A 205 -5.89 -21.85 -10.45
N CYS A 206 -4.63 -21.44 -10.32
CA CYS A 206 -4.08 -20.97 -9.06
C CYS A 206 -4.63 -19.57 -8.70
N PRO A 207 -5.30 -19.40 -7.55
CA PRO A 207 -5.89 -18.12 -7.15
C PRO A 207 -4.84 -17.08 -6.69
N ILE A 208 -5.28 -15.81 -6.72
CA ILE A 208 -4.62 -14.64 -6.14
C ILE A 208 -4.47 -14.86 -4.63
N THR A 209 -3.20 -14.91 -4.18
CA THR A 209 -2.79 -15.26 -2.80
C THR A 209 -2.36 -14.03 -1.96
N LEU A 210 -2.41 -12.83 -2.54
CA LEU A 210 -2.10 -11.53 -1.91
C LEU A 210 -0.64 -11.38 -1.44
N ASP A 211 0.31 -11.86 -2.25
CA ASP A 211 1.74 -11.90 -1.97
C ASP A 211 2.05 -12.64 -0.66
N ASP A 212 1.52 -13.87 -0.55
CA ASP A 212 1.86 -14.79 0.53
C ASP A 212 3.29 -15.36 0.33
N VAL A 213 3.97 -15.58 1.44
CA VAL A 213 5.35 -16.07 1.47
C VAL A 213 5.43 -17.56 1.11
N GLU A 214 4.39 -18.35 1.36
CA GLU A 214 4.37 -19.79 1.08
C GLU A 214 3.82 -20.11 -0.32
N HIS A 215 3.16 -19.14 -0.98
CA HIS A 215 2.70 -19.23 -2.36
C HIS A 215 3.49 -18.35 -3.33
N ASP A 216 3.27 -17.03 -3.34
CA ASP A 216 3.89 -16.10 -4.28
C ASP A 216 5.42 -16.03 -4.05
N GLY A 217 5.86 -15.88 -2.79
CA GLY A 217 7.29 -15.91 -2.43
C GLY A 217 7.97 -17.25 -2.75
N ALA A 218 7.21 -18.36 -2.70
CA ALA A 218 7.68 -19.69 -3.07
C ALA A 218 7.78 -19.90 -4.59
N ALA A 219 6.92 -19.24 -5.37
CA ALA A 219 7.05 -19.16 -6.82
C ALA A 219 8.26 -18.28 -7.19
N ALA A 220 8.38 -17.09 -6.61
CA ALA A 220 9.48 -16.17 -6.86
C ALA A 220 10.86 -16.78 -6.53
N SER A 221 11.01 -17.53 -5.44
CA SER A 221 12.25 -18.30 -5.16
C SER A 221 12.58 -19.34 -6.24
N GLN A 222 11.57 -19.95 -6.89
CA GLN A 222 11.78 -20.81 -8.05
C GLN A 222 12.17 -20.02 -9.31
N MET A 223 11.67 -18.79 -9.50
CA MET A 223 12.19 -17.88 -10.54
C MET A 223 13.63 -17.42 -10.28
N LEU A 224 14.03 -17.16 -9.02
CA LEU A 224 15.43 -16.91 -8.66
C LEU A 224 16.31 -18.13 -9.00
N ARG A 225 15.88 -19.35 -8.67
CA ARG A 225 16.61 -20.57 -9.06
C ARG A 225 16.68 -20.77 -10.58
N PHE A 226 15.63 -20.42 -11.32
CA PHE A 226 15.64 -20.46 -12.79
C PHE A 226 16.63 -19.45 -13.40
N LEU A 227 16.68 -18.21 -12.89
CA LEU A 227 17.73 -17.23 -13.23
C LEU A 227 19.12 -17.74 -12.84
N GLY A 228 19.22 -18.46 -11.72
CA GLY A 228 20.40 -19.23 -11.32
C GLY A 228 20.72 -20.45 -12.19
N GLY A 229 19.98 -20.73 -13.27
CA GLY A 229 20.23 -21.84 -14.18
C GLY A 229 19.90 -23.23 -13.62
N ASP A 230 18.98 -23.33 -12.65
CA ASP A 230 18.61 -24.60 -12.02
C ASP A 230 17.82 -25.53 -12.97
N PRO A 231 18.38 -26.69 -13.39
CA PRO A 231 17.75 -27.59 -14.34
C PRO A 231 16.64 -28.46 -13.74
N SER A 232 16.19 -28.19 -12.50
CA SER A 232 14.95 -28.74 -11.94
C SER A 232 13.74 -27.83 -12.16
N VAL A 233 13.91 -26.51 -12.38
CA VAL A 233 12.79 -25.59 -12.69
C VAL A 233 12.42 -25.74 -14.17
N VAL A 234 11.14 -25.97 -14.48
CA VAL A 234 10.69 -26.29 -15.83
C VAL A 234 10.17 -25.05 -16.54
N ALA A 235 11.03 -24.39 -17.32
CA ALA A 235 10.67 -23.33 -18.26
C ALA A 235 10.66 -23.86 -19.71
N ILE A 236 9.64 -23.51 -20.48
CA ILE A 236 9.46 -23.86 -21.90
C ILE A 236 9.38 -22.58 -22.72
N ASP A 237 10.18 -22.45 -23.78
CA ASP A 237 10.07 -21.36 -24.77
C ASP A 237 8.79 -21.55 -25.59
N ASP A 238 7.88 -20.58 -25.54
CA ASP A 238 6.51 -20.79 -26.00
C ASP A 238 6.36 -20.81 -27.54
N ARG A 239 7.39 -20.40 -28.27
CA ARG A 239 7.47 -20.43 -29.74
C ARG A 239 8.09 -21.73 -30.28
N THR A 240 9.15 -22.22 -29.63
CA THR A 240 9.93 -23.39 -30.07
C THR A 240 9.54 -24.68 -29.34
N LYS A 241 8.80 -24.54 -28.23
CA LYS A 241 8.42 -25.60 -27.28
C LYS A 241 9.62 -26.40 -26.75
N GLN A 242 10.81 -25.80 -26.76
CA GLN A 242 12.02 -26.36 -26.15
C GLN A 242 12.14 -25.94 -24.69
N ARG A 243 12.83 -26.76 -23.88
CA ARG A 243 13.15 -26.40 -22.51
C ARG A 243 14.24 -25.34 -22.48
N VAL A 244 14.08 -24.32 -21.63
CA VAL A 244 15.08 -23.29 -21.36
C VAL A 244 15.79 -23.57 -20.03
N VAL A 245 17.09 -23.35 -20.04
CA VAL A 245 17.95 -23.20 -18.85
C VAL A 245 18.72 -21.89 -19.04
N VAL A 246 18.88 -21.09 -17.99
CA VAL A 246 19.59 -19.81 -18.05
C VAL A 246 21.09 -20.03 -17.83
N ASP A 247 21.90 -19.58 -18.78
CA ASP A 247 23.36 -19.48 -18.69
C ASP A 247 23.87 -18.04 -18.92
N GLN A 248 22.97 -17.09 -19.20
CA GLN A 248 23.24 -15.66 -19.42
C GLN A 248 23.48 -14.84 -18.14
N VAL A 249 23.34 -15.44 -16.95
CA VAL A 249 23.29 -14.73 -15.65
C VAL A 249 24.50 -15.07 -14.79
N VAL A 250 25.08 -14.06 -14.14
CA VAL A 250 26.24 -14.23 -13.24
C VAL A 250 25.87 -15.10 -12.05
N ARG A 251 26.75 -16.04 -11.69
CA ARG A 251 26.56 -17.03 -10.62
C ARG A 251 27.53 -16.81 -9.46
N GLU A 252 27.01 -16.39 -8.30
CA GLU A 252 27.81 -16.14 -7.09
C GLU A 252 28.44 -17.43 -6.54
N ASP A 253 27.68 -18.54 -6.53
CA ASP A 253 28.14 -19.84 -6.02
C ASP A 253 29.27 -20.45 -6.86
N ALA A 254 29.27 -20.22 -8.18
CA ALA A 254 30.36 -20.59 -9.06
C ALA A 254 31.66 -19.79 -8.77
N ALA A 255 31.54 -18.48 -8.53
CA ALA A 255 32.68 -17.63 -8.16
C ALA A 255 33.23 -17.98 -6.76
N ALA A 256 32.37 -18.32 -5.80
CA ALA A 256 32.76 -18.81 -4.48
C ALA A 256 33.53 -20.14 -4.55
N ALA A 257 33.11 -21.06 -5.43
CA ALA A 257 33.82 -22.32 -5.67
C ALA A 257 35.20 -22.11 -6.32
N ALA A 258 35.30 -21.22 -7.32
CA ALA A 258 36.56 -20.93 -8.01
C ALA A 258 37.61 -20.22 -7.15
N THR A 259 37.18 -19.40 -6.18
CA THR A 259 38.08 -18.62 -5.31
C THR A 259 38.45 -19.33 -3.99
N GLY A 260 37.80 -20.44 -3.66
CA GLY A 260 38.03 -21.21 -2.43
C GLY A 260 37.65 -20.49 -1.13
N ASN A 261 37.18 -19.25 -1.21
CA ASN A 261 37.00 -18.33 -0.10
C ASN A 261 35.59 -17.72 -0.14
N GLY A 262 34.59 -18.57 0.09
CA GLY A 262 33.19 -18.18 0.07
C GLY A 262 32.92 -17.02 1.05
N LYS A 263 32.54 -15.85 0.50
CA LYS A 263 31.99 -14.73 1.25
C LYS A 263 30.67 -15.19 1.90
N GLY A 264 30.73 -15.67 3.14
CA GLY A 264 29.52 -15.77 3.95
C GLY A 264 28.90 -14.37 4.08
N LYS A 265 27.65 -14.19 3.61
CA LYS A 265 26.91 -12.91 3.66
C LYS A 265 26.70 -12.53 5.15
N GLY A 266 27.67 -11.81 5.71
CA GLY A 266 27.83 -11.56 7.15
C GLY A 266 27.85 -10.07 7.48
N ASN A 267 26.97 -9.65 8.40
CA ASN A 267 26.79 -8.24 8.78
C ASN A 267 28.09 -7.62 9.33
N GLY A 268 28.73 -6.78 8.52
CA GLY A 268 29.88 -5.99 8.95
C GLY A 268 29.45 -4.73 9.71
N ASN A 269 29.58 -4.73 11.03
CA ASN A 269 29.52 -3.49 11.81
C ASN A 269 30.30 -3.57 13.14
N GLY A 270 30.91 -2.45 13.55
CA GLY A 270 31.51 -2.27 14.89
C GLY A 270 32.93 -2.84 15.09
N LYS A 271 33.96 -1.97 14.99
CA LYS A 271 35.25 -2.22 15.67
C LYS A 271 35.08 -1.96 17.17
N GLY A 272 35.41 -2.94 18.01
CA GLY A 272 35.50 -2.79 19.47
C GLY A 272 36.87 -3.25 19.96
N ASN A 273 37.61 -2.38 20.66
CA ASN A 273 38.93 -2.70 21.20
C ASN A 273 38.79 -3.20 22.65
N GLY A 274 39.22 -4.43 22.94
CA GLY A 274 39.04 -5.04 24.26
C GLY A 274 39.99 -6.21 24.49
N ASN A 275 40.97 -6.01 25.37
CA ASN A 275 41.93 -7.04 25.76
C ASN A 275 41.33 -7.89 26.90
N GLY A 276 41.11 -9.19 26.67
CA GLY A 276 40.43 -10.06 27.63
C GLY A 276 40.79 -11.54 27.43
N ASN A 277 41.56 -12.09 28.35
CA ASN A 277 41.95 -13.51 28.35
C ASN A 277 40.86 -14.35 29.02
N GLY A 278 40.25 -15.30 28.30
CA GLY A 278 39.13 -16.09 28.82
C GLY A 278 38.91 -17.40 28.06
N ASN A 279 39.07 -18.52 28.76
CA ASN A 279 38.89 -19.87 28.22
C ASN A 279 37.40 -20.25 28.17
N GLY A 280 36.88 -20.76 27.05
CA GLY A 280 35.46 -21.09 26.90
C GLY A 280 35.15 -22.03 25.72
N ASN A 281 34.36 -23.08 26.00
CA ASN A 281 34.05 -24.16 25.06
C ASN A 281 33.48 -23.66 23.71
N GLY A 282 34.19 -23.96 22.63
CA GLY A 282 33.72 -23.70 21.27
C GLY A 282 32.52 -24.57 20.89
N LYS A 283 31.32 -23.99 20.92
CA LYS A 283 30.21 -24.51 20.10
C LYS A 283 30.50 -24.19 18.65
N GLY A 284 30.68 -25.20 17.82
CA GLY A 284 30.92 -25.01 16.39
C GLY A 284 29.74 -24.26 15.76
N GLN A 285 30.02 -23.12 15.13
CA GLN A 285 29.11 -22.58 14.13
C GLN A 285 29.19 -23.50 12.92
N GLU A 286 28.07 -24.12 12.55
CA GLU A 286 27.98 -24.79 11.25
C GLU A 286 28.27 -23.76 10.15
N LYS A 287 29.24 -24.04 9.29
CA LYS A 287 29.43 -23.24 8.08
C LYS A 287 28.19 -23.42 7.23
N LYS A 288 27.28 -22.42 7.26
CA LYS A 288 26.16 -22.32 6.32
C LYS A 288 26.74 -22.43 4.91
N THR A 289 26.48 -23.55 4.24
CA THR A 289 26.89 -23.75 2.85
C THR A 289 26.25 -22.66 2.00
N ALA A 290 27.01 -22.12 1.05
CA ALA A 290 26.44 -21.19 0.07
C ALA A 290 25.25 -21.86 -0.64
N PRO A 291 24.17 -21.12 -0.96
CA PRO A 291 23.08 -21.65 -1.76
C PRO A 291 23.61 -22.14 -3.11
N THR A 292 23.03 -23.23 -3.63
CA THR A 292 23.26 -23.63 -5.02
C THR A 292 22.29 -22.89 -5.94
N TYR A 293 22.74 -22.62 -7.16
CA TYR A 293 21.99 -21.83 -8.14
C TYR A 293 21.71 -20.43 -7.59
N ASP A 294 22.78 -19.72 -7.25
CA ASP A 294 22.79 -18.38 -6.66
C ASP A 294 23.11 -17.36 -7.77
N PRO A 295 22.09 -16.77 -8.44
CA PRO A 295 22.33 -15.71 -9.41
C PRO A 295 22.62 -14.38 -8.70
N GLN A 296 23.44 -13.54 -9.31
CA GLN A 296 23.60 -12.15 -8.93
C GLN A 296 22.30 -11.40 -9.30
N VAL A 297 21.39 -11.18 -8.34
CA VAL A 297 19.98 -10.79 -8.64
C VAL A 297 19.37 -9.76 -7.68
N GLY A 298 18.62 -8.81 -8.26
CA GLY A 298 17.74 -7.91 -7.51
C GLY A 298 16.28 -7.98 -7.96
N MET A 299 15.41 -7.28 -7.23
CA MET A 299 14.02 -7.03 -7.64
C MET A 299 13.71 -5.53 -7.65
N LEU A 300 12.78 -5.13 -8.51
CA LEU A 300 12.23 -3.77 -8.60
C LEU A 300 10.78 -3.86 -9.10
N GLY A 301 9.89 -3.01 -8.58
CA GLY A 301 8.46 -3.08 -8.91
C GLY A 301 7.60 -2.25 -7.99
N GLY A 302 6.38 -1.93 -8.45
CA GLY A 302 5.40 -1.12 -7.72
C GLY A 302 4.22 -1.92 -7.21
N SER A 303 3.54 -1.44 -6.15
CA SER A 303 2.28 -2.00 -5.67
C SER A 303 2.44 -3.45 -5.18
N TYR A 304 1.70 -4.39 -5.78
CA TYR A 304 1.84 -5.85 -5.64
C TYR A 304 3.27 -6.31 -5.99
N GLY A 305 3.75 -5.96 -7.19
CA GLY A 305 5.17 -6.07 -7.59
C GLY A 305 6.17 -5.32 -6.70
N GLY A 306 5.69 -4.47 -5.78
CA GLY A 306 6.44 -3.92 -4.66
C GLY A 306 6.51 -4.88 -3.47
N GLN A 307 5.39 -5.45 -3.02
CA GLN A 307 5.37 -6.29 -1.81
C GLN A 307 6.10 -7.59 -2.04
N ILE A 308 5.82 -8.30 -3.13
CA ILE A 308 6.40 -9.61 -3.48
C ILE A 308 7.92 -9.69 -3.29
N GLN A 309 8.65 -8.58 -3.40
CA GLN A 309 10.09 -8.50 -3.13
C GLN A 309 10.43 -8.84 -1.66
N PHE A 310 9.61 -8.35 -0.71
CA PHE A 310 9.67 -8.70 0.70
C PHE A 310 9.22 -10.14 0.97
N ALA A 311 8.14 -10.61 0.34
CA ALA A 311 7.72 -12.02 0.47
C ALA A 311 8.79 -12.98 -0.06
N THR A 312 9.42 -12.66 -1.19
CA THR A 312 10.55 -13.43 -1.78
C THR A 312 11.74 -13.44 -0.83
N ALA A 313 12.13 -12.29 -0.27
CA ALA A 313 13.20 -12.20 0.71
C ALA A 313 12.90 -13.02 1.98
N ALA A 314 11.65 -13.04 2.45
CA ALA A 314 11.22 -13.85 3.57
C ALA A 314 11.21 -15.36 3.25
N ALA A 315 10.79 -15.73 2.03
CA ALA A 315 10.77 -17.11 1.55
C ALA A 315 12.19 -17.69 1.45
N GLU A 316 13.08 -16.98 0.76
CA GLU A 316 14.53 -17.27 0.71
C GLU A 316 15.16 -17.34 2.10
N ARG A 317 14.69 -16.53 3.07
CA ARG A 317 15.13 -16.61 4.46
C ARG A 317 14.63 -17.85 5.19
N ARG A 318 13.37 -18.25 4.99
CA ARG A 318 12.75 -19.45 5.61
C ARG A 318 13.47 -20.74 5.19
N TRP A 319 13.89 -20.83 3.93
CA TRP A 319 14.67 -21.98 3.43
C TRP A 319 16.19 -21.80 3.61
N GLY A 320 16.62 -20.66 4.15
CA GLY A 320 18.02 -20.40 4.47
C GLY A 320 18.92 -20.28 3.23
N THR A 321 18.37 -19.92 2.07
CA THR A 321 19.14 -19.74 0.84
C THR A 321 19.66 -18.31 0.69
N ASP A 322 18.87 -17.29 1.01
CA ASP A 322 19.26 -15.87 0.98
C ASP A 322 19.84 -15.39 -0.39
N ARG A 323 19.29 -15.83 -1.53
CA ARG A 323 19.80 -15.49 -2.89
C ARG A 323 19.55 -14.06 -3.37
N LEU A 324 18.65 -13.31 -2.74
CA LEU A 324 18.20 -12.00 -3.24
C LEU A 324 19.06 -10.87 -2.68
N ASP A 325 19.81 -10.18 -3.55
CA ASP A 325 20.89 -9.26 -3.15
C ASP A 325 20.42 -7.83 -2.89
N ALA A 326 19.37 -7.38 -3.58
CA ALA A 326 18.76 -6.07 -3.37
C ALA A 326 17.27 -6.06 -3.75
N ILE A 327 16.50 -5.19 -3.09
CA ILE A 327 15.11 -4.90 -3.47
C ILE A 327 14.89 -3.39 -3.60
N VAL A 328 14.02 -3.02 -4.54
CA VAL A 328 13.52 -1.66 -4.75
C VAL A 328 11.99 -1.68 -4.78
N PRO A 329 11.33 -1.74 -3.60
CA PRO A 329 9.87 -1.73 -3.48
C PRO A 329 9.33 -0.31 -3.62
N THR A 330 8.41 -0.11 -4.55
CA THR A 330 7.74 1.18 -4.78
C THR A 330 6.25 1.08 -4.40
N ILE A 331 5.71 2.10 -3.73
CA ILE A 331 4.27 2.27 -3.40
C ILE A 331 3.60 0.99 -2.87
N THR A 332 4.04 0.49 -1.72
CA THR A 332 3.60 -0.83 -1.21
C THR A 332 3.34 -0.86 0.31
N TRP A 333 2.84 -1.99 0.84
CA TRP A 333 2.33 -2.11 2.22
C TRP A 333 3.32 -2.66 3.26
N ASN A 334 3.08 -2.31 4.51
CA ASN A 334 3.60 -2.98 5.70
C ASN A 334 2.54 -3.93 6.30
N ASP A 335 1.29 -3.47 6.45
CA ASP A 335 0.16 -4.28 6.94
C ASP A 335 -1.09 -4.07 6.06
N LEU A 336 -1.42 -5.05 5.23
CA LEU A 336 -2.56 -5.04 4.32
C LEU A 336 -3.91 -4.87 5.05
N ALA A 337 -3.97 -5.26 6.33
CA ALA A 337 -5.14 -4.98 7.17
C ALA A 337 -5.27 -3.48 7.49
N TYR A 338 -4.16 -2.75 7.63
CA TYR A 338 -4.16 -1.28 7.72
C TYR A 338 -4.38 -0.66 6.33
N SER A 339 -3.82 -1.20 5.25
CA SER A 339 -4.02 -0.64 3.90
C SER A 339 -5.50 -0.66 3.48
N LEU A 340 -6.23 -1.73 3.79
CA LEU A 340 -7.64 -1.92 3.40
C LEU A 340 -8.66 -1.50 4.48
N ALA A 341 -8.29 -1.56 5.77
CA ALA A 341 -9.15 -1.17 6.89
C ALA A 341 -8.36 -0.37 7.97
N PRO A 342 -7.84 0.83 7.62
CA PRO A 342 -6.96 1.61 8.49
C PRO A 342 -7.60 1.96 9.84
N GLU A 343 -6.76 1.97 10.87
CA GLU A 343 -7.12 2.31 12.24
C GLU A 343 -6.05 3.22 12.85
N ASN A 344 -6.21 4.53 12.66
CA ASN A 344 -5.19 5.52 13.02
C ASN A 344 -5.23 5.94 14.50
N SER A 345 -6.15 5.41 15.32
CA SER A 345 -6.32 5.78 16.74
C SER A 345 -5.79 4.74 17.73
N ALA A 346 -5.46 3.53 17.26
CA ALA A 346 -4.94 2.42 18.06
C ALA A 346 -3.56 1.94 17.58
N LEU A 347 -2.78 2.84 16.98
CA LEU A 347 -1.37 2.59 16.62
C LEU A 347 -0.50 2.55 17.89
N PRO A 348 0.59 1.75 17.91
CA PRO A 348 1.46 1.59 19.08
C PRO A 348 2.34 2.83 19.35
N GLY A 349 1.74 3.89 19.89
CA GLY A 349 2.41 5.16 20.22
C GLY A 349 2.51 6.10 19.02
N SER A 350 3.33 5.74 18.04
CA SER A 350 3.31 6.32 16.68
C SER A 350 4.02 5.40 15.68
N THR A 351 3.66 5.50 14.40
CA THR A 351 4.29 4.66 13.35
C THR A 351 5.80 4.86 13.30
N ALA A 352 6.23 6.12 13.45
CA ALA A 352 7.64 6.55 13.45
C ALA A 352 8.44 6.03 14.66
N ALA A 353 7.79 5.74 15.79
CA ALA A 353 8.45 5.22 16.99
C ALA A 353 8.48 3.69 17.01
N ALA A 354 7.37 3.05 16.63
CA ALA A 354 7.22 1.59 16.68
C ALA A 354 7.80 0.86 15.48
N GLY A 355 7.70 1.43 14.27
CA GLY A 355 7.94 0.71 13.03
C GLY A 355 6.82 -0.27 12.66
N SER A 356 5.57 0.11 12.92
CA SER A 356 4.38 -0.70 12.61
C SER A 356 3.12 0.18 12.54
N VAL A 357 2.26 -0.09 11.56
CA VAL A 357 0.88 0.42 11.46
C VAL A 357 -0.16 -0.60 11.98
N SER A 358 0.28 -1.73 12.53
CA SER A 358 -0.60 -2.83 12.96
C SER A 358 -1.37 -2.50 14.23
N SER A 359 -2.69 -2.34 14.12
CA SER A 359 -3.59 -2.24 15.27
C SER A 359 -4.19 -3.59 15.70
N THR A 360 -4.69 -3.65 16.94
CA THR A 360 -5.41 -4.80 17.51
C THR A 360 -6.93 -4.77 17.27
N GLY A 361 -7.43 -3.72 16.60
CA GLY A 361 -8.86 -3.50 16.37
C GLY A 361 -9.36 -4.06 15.04
N THR A 362 -10.42 -3.44 14.52
CA THR A 362 -10.83 -3.52 13.11
C THR A 362 -11.20 -2.11 12.69
N GLY A 363 -10.50 -1.56 11.69
CA GLY A 363 -10.57 -0.14 11.35
C GLY A 363 -11.78 0.21 10.48
N VAL A 364 -11.60 1.16 9.58
CA VAL A 364 -12.64 1.66 8.67
C VAL A 364 -12.30 1.27 7.24
N PHE A 365 -13.17 0.51 6.57
CA PHE A 365 -12.81 -0.14 5.30
C PHE A 365 -12.85 0.79 4.08
N LYS A 366 -11.78 0.78 3.27
CA LYS A 366 -11.69 1.48 1.97
C LYS A 366 -12.52 0.75 0.92
N TYR A 367 -13.83 1.01 0.88
CA TYR A 367 -14.72 0.28 -0.02
C TYR A 367 -14.41 0.59 -1.49
N GLN A 368 -14.02 1.82 -1.83
CA GLN A 368 -13.69 2.19 -3.21
C GLN A 368 -12.45 1.45 -3.74
N TRP A 369 -11.40 1.30 -2.92
CA TRP A 369 -10.22 0.52 -3.27
C TRP A 369 -10.52 -0.98 -3.38
N ALA A 370 -11.22 -1.57 -2.41
CA ALA A 370 -11.58 -2.99 -2.48
C ALA A 370 -12.55 -3.30 -3.63
N ALA A 371 -13.43 -2.35 -3.98
CA ALA A 371 -14.29 -2.40 -5.15
C ALA A 371 -13.47 -2.48 -6.45
N LEU A 372 -12.45 -1.63 -6.60
CA LEU A 372 -11.51 -1.72 -7.71
C LEU A 372 -10.84 -3.09 -7.79
N PHE A 373 -10.19 -3.56 -6.71
CA PHE A 373 -9.42 -4.81 -6.77
C PHE A 373 -10.30 -6.02 -7.07
N THR A 374 -11.54 -6.04 -6.59
CA THR A 374 -12.48 -7.12 -6.91
C THR A 374 -12.94 -7.06 -8.38
N ALA A 375 -12.89 -5.90 -9.04
CA ALA A 375 -13.13 -5.74 -10.48
C ALA A 375 -11.87 -5.96 -11.37
N LEU A 376 -10.67 -5.75 -10.83
CA LEU A 376 -9.39 -6.05 -11.51
C LEU A 376 -8.99 -7.52 -11.40
N GLY A 377 -9.26 -8.17 -10.28
CA GLY A 377 -9.11 -9.63 -10.12
C GLY A 377 -10.22 -10.44 -10.79
N ALA A 378 -11.18 -9.77 -11.44
CA ALA A 378 -12.29 -10.40 -12.16
C ALA A 378 -11.92 -10.72 -13.61
N ILE A 379 -12.40 -11.87 -14.12
CA ILE A 379 -12.39 -12.23 -15.55
C ILE A 379 -13.24 -11.26 -16.42
N SER A 380 -13.87 -10.23 -15.82
CA SER A 380 -14.84 -9.33 -16.48
C SER A 380 -14.44 -7.85 -16.55
N GLY A 381 -13.37 -7.43 -15.85
CA GLY A 381 -12.80 -6.08 -15.94
C GLY A 381 -13.64 -4.92 -15.39
N VAL A 382 -13.10 -3.71 -15.55
CA VAL A 382 -13.49 -2.45 -14.87
C VAL A 382 -14.86 -1.84 -15.25
N GLN A 383 -15.73 -2.54 -15.97
CA GLN A 383 -17.00 -1.96 -16.45
C GLN A 383 -18.06 -1.75 -15.35
N ASP A 384 -17.93 -2.45 -14.21
CA ASP A 384 -18.91 -2.43 -13.12
C ASP A 384 -18.65 -1.38 -12.01
N LEU A 385 -17.61 -0.53 -12.09
CA LEU A 385 -17.17 0.32 -10.96
C LEU A 385 -18.29 1.16 -10.28
N GLN A 386 -19.24 1.70 -11.05
CA GLN A 386 -20.39 2.46 -10.50
C GLN A 386 -21.45 1.58 -9.82
N ALA A 387 -21.52 0.29 -10.13
CA ALA A 387 -22.42 -0.66 -9.47
C ALA A 387 -21.98 -0.98 -8.03
N LEU A 388 -20.71 -0.75 -7.68
CA LEU A 388 -20.11 -1.17 -6.42
C LEU A 388 -20.44 -0.22 -5.25
N ALA A 389 -21.10 0.90 -5.51
CA ALA A 389 -21.70 1.79 -4.50
C ALA A 389 -23.06 1.28 -3.97
N ASP A 390 -23.70 0.32 -4.65
CA ASP A 390 -24.98 -0.29 -4.26
C ASP A 390 -24.71 -1.61 -3.50
N PRO A 391 -25.04 -1.73 -2.20
CA PRO A 391 -24.76 -2.93 -1.41
C PRO A 391 -25.40 -4.22 -1.98
N ALA A 392 -26.55 -4.13 -2.66
CA ALA A 392 -27.22 -5.29 -3.23
C ALA A 392 -26.51 -5.75 -4.52
N ARG A 393 -26.00 -4.82 -5.33
CA ARG A 393 -25.15 -5.14 -6.49
C ARG A 393 -23.81 -5.68 -6.06
N TRP A 394 -23.17 -5.08 -5.05
CA TRP A 394 -21.93 -5.58 -4.46
C TRP A 394 -22.08 -7.02 -3.94
N GLN A 395 -23.20 -7.34 -3.28
CA GLN A 395 -23.50 -8.69 -2.82
C GLN A 395 -23.74 -9.67 -4.00
N ALA A 396 -24.41 -9.24 -5.07
CA ALA A 396 -24.59 -10.05 -6.29
C ALA A 396 -23.29 -10.23 -7.10
N PHE A 397 -22.37 -9.27 -7.03
CA PHE A 397 -21.06 -9.27 -7.70
C PHE A 397 -20.07 -10.19 -6.98
N THR A 398 -19.89 -10.01 -5.67
CA THR A 398 -19.03 -10.88 -4.83
C THR A 398 -19.42 -12.36 -4.92
N GLN A 399 -20.72 -12.67 -5.05
CA GLN A 399 -21.22 -14.05 -5.27
C GLN A 399 -20.92 -14.66 -6.64
N ARG A 400 -20.56 -13.86 -7.65
CA ARG A 400 -20.27 -14.32 -9.03
C ARG A 400 -18.79 -14.28 -9.39
N THR A 401 -18.07 -13.32 -8.82
CA THR A 401 -16.77 -12.88 -9.33
C THR A 401 -15.58 -13.40 -8.53
N CYS A 402 -15.78 -13.83 -7.28
CA CYS A 402 -14.69 -14.20 -6.37
C CYS A 402 -14.09 -15.60 -6.63
N VAL A 403 -14.04 -16.04 -7.89
CA VAL A 403 -13.50 -17.36 -8.29
C VAL A 403 -11.96 -17.33 -8.37
N ASN A 404 -11.37 -16.17 -8.65
CA ASN A 404 -9.93 -16.00 -8.84
C ASN A 404 -9.16 -15.72 -7.52
N PHE A 405 -9.84 -15.60 -6.39
CA PHE A 405 -9.25 -15.26 -5.09
C PHE A 405 -9.28 -16.44 -4.12
N GLU A 406 -8.45 -16.41 -3.09
CA GLU A 406 -8.62 -17.35 -1.96
C GLU A 406 -9.93 -17.10 -1.18
N PRO A 407 -10.57 -18.16 -0.64
CA PRO A 407 -11.88 -18.06 0.04
C PRO A 407 -11.92 -17.03 1.17
N GLU A 408 -10.80 -16.83 1.85
CA GLU A 408 -10.57 -15.87 2.93
C GLU A 408 -10.78 -14.41 2.48
N VAL A 409 -10.40 -14.08 1.22
CA VAL A 409 -10.67 -12.77 0.60
C VAL A 409 -12.16 -12.61 0.36
N CYS A 410 -12.81 -13.62 -0.25
CA CYS A 410 -14.24 -13.62 -0.53
C CYS A 410 -15.07 -13.47 0.76
N ARG A 411 -14.62 -14.14 1.83
CA ARG A 411 -15.15 -13.98 3.17
C ARG A 411 -15.00 -12.54 3.68
N ALA A 412 -13.81 -11.93 3.58
CA ALA A 412 -13.58 -10.56 4.03
C ALA A 412 -14.50 -9.55 3.32
N LEU A 413 -14.64 -9.67 2.00
CA LEU A 413 -15.50 -8.81 1.17
C LEU A 413 -16.99 -8.99 1.54
N ALA A 414 -17.44 -10.22 1.80
CA ALA A 414 -18.79 -10.52 2.23
C ALA A 414 -19.09 -10.07 3.68
N GLU A 415 -18.13 -10.20 4.60
CA GLU A 415 -18.24 -9.67 5.96
C GLU A 415 -18.43 -8.16 5.94
N VAL A 416 -17.58 -7.42 5.22
CA VAL A 416 -17.70 -5.95 5.12
C VAL A 416 -19.00 -5.52 4.44
N ALA A 417 -19.46 -6.23 3.41
CA ALA A 417 -20.74 -5.96 2.75
C ALA A 417 -21.91 -5.91 3.77
N VAL A 418 -21.92 -6.86 4.71
CA VAL A 418 -23.00 -7.06 5.68
C VAL A 418 -22.82 -6.18 6.93
N GLN A 419 -21.65 -6.15 7.56
CA GLN A 419 -21.44 -5.50 8.87
C GLN A 419 -20.64 -4.18 8.82
N GLY A 420 -20.03 -3.85 7.69
CA GLY A 420 -19.26 -2.61 7.49
C GLY A 420 -17.79 -2.66 7.93
N TYR A 421 -17.30 -3.80 8.43
CA TYR A 421 -15.91 -4.01 8.85
C TYR A 421 -15.50 -5.48 8.69
N PRO A 422 -14.19 -5.79 8.50
CA PRO A 422 -13.71 -7.18 8.48
C PRO A 422 -13.65 -7.78 9.89
N SER A 423 -13.91 -9.08 10.03
CA SER A 423 -13.74 -9.79 11.31
C SER A 423 -12.27 -9.93 11.69
N GLN A 424 -12.01 -10.30 12.95
CA GLN A 424 -10.67 -10.61 13.44
C GLN A 424 -9.99 -11.77 12.67
N ALA A 425 -10.76 -12.69 12.07
CA ALA A 425 -10.19 -13.74 11.24
C ALA A 425 -9.70 -13.19 9.88
N SER A 426 -10.48 -12.31 9.24
CA SER A 426 -10.07 -11.65 8.00
C SER A 426 -8.94 -10.64 8.22
N ILE A 427 -8.91 -9.92 9.36
CA ILE A 427 -7.76 -9.11 9.78
C ILE A 427 -6.51 -9.99 9.97
N ALA A 428 -6.63 -11.16 10.60
CA ALA A 428 -5.50 -12.08 10.80
C ALA A 428 -4.96 -12.65 9.47
N PHE A 429 -5.83 -12.94 8.50
CA PHE A 429 -5.43 -13.38 7.15
C PHE A 429 -4.75 -12.26 6.35
N LEU A 430 -5.32 -11.06 6.29
CA LEU A 430 -4.65 -9.93 5.63
C LEU A 430 -3.28 -9.66 6.26
N ARG A 431 -3.15 -9.86 7.58
CA ARG A 431 -1.90 -9.71 8.33
C ARG A 431 -0.90 -10.86 8.14
N SER A 432 -1.29 -12.08 7.77
CA SER A 432 -0.31 -13.10 7.36
C SER A 432 0.35 -12.73 6.02
N ASN A 433 -0.42 -12.08 5.15
CA ASN A 433 -0.01 -11.72 3.79
C ASN A 433 0.56 -10.28 3.77
N SER A 434 1.33 -9.97 4.83
CA SER A 434 1.82 -8.63 5.16
C SER A 434 3.22 -8.65 5.73
N VAL A 435 4.05 -7.71 5.26
CA VAL A 435 5.45 -7.56 5.67
C VAL A 435 5.60 -7.47 7.18
N ALA A 436 4.66 -6.85 7.90
CA ALA A 436 4.62 -6.78 9.36
C ALA A 436 4.76 -8.15 10.06
N SER A 437 4.22 -9.24 9.48
CA SER A 437 4.28 -10.58 10.09
C SER A 437 5.62 -11.31 9.90
N TYR A 438 6.36 -11.00 8.83
CA TYR A 438 7.65 -11.61 8.49
C TYR A 438 8.81 -10.61 8.41
N MET A 439 8.63 -9.39 8.92
CA MET A 439 9.63 -8.31 8.98
C MET A 439 10.96 -8.74 9.63
N GLY A 440 10.90 -9.68 10.58
CA GLY A 440 12.09 -10.30 11.20
C GLY A 440 12.91 -11.22 10.28
N GLN A 441 12.42 -11.50 9.07
CA GLN A 441 13.03 -12.38 8.07
C GLN A 441 13.67 -11.57 6.93
N VAL A 442 13.19 -10.35 6.63
CA VAL A 442 13.74 -9.47 5.59
C VAL A 442 15.14 -9.00 5.98
N ARG A 443 16.18 -9.41 5.24
CA ARG A 443 17.58 -9.01 5.46
C ARG A 443 18.26 -8.34 4.27
N VAL A 444 17.58 -8.34 3.11
CA VAL A 444 18.07 -7.77 1.86
C VAL A 444 18.13 -6.22 1.91
N PRO A 445 19.22 -5.59 1.42
CA PRO A 445 19.30 -4.15 1.20
C PRO A 445 18.09 -3.59 0.44
N THR A 446 17.40 -2.63 1.05
CA THR A 446 16.10 -2.10 0.57
C THR A 446 16.17 -0.61 0.21
N LEU A 447 15.86 -0.25 -1.03
CA LEU A 447 15.54 1.12 -1.42
C LEU A 447 14.01 1.28 -1.51
N LEU A 448 13.40 1.78 -0.44
CA LEU A 448 11.95 1.92 -0.33
C LEU A 448 11.50 3.26 -0.91
N MET A 449 10.61 3.23 -1.90
CA MET A 449 10.01 4.43 -2.51
C MET A 449 8.50 4.46 -2.23
N GLN A 450 7.95 5.56 -1.73
CA GLN A 450 6.52 5.70 -1.43
C GLN A 450 5.94 6.98 -1.99
N GLY A 451 4.69 6.91 -2.46
CA GLY A 451 3.99 8.03 -3.06
C GLY A 451 3.37 8.97 -2.04
N GLN A 452 3.60 10.27 -2.22
CA GLN A 452 2.87 11.31 -1.51
C GLN A 452 1.40 11.34 -1.98
N ALA A 453 1.15 11.13 -3.27
CA ALA A 453 -0.19 10.93 -3.86
C ALA A 453 -0.75 9.49 -3.71
N ASP A 454 -0.68 8.89 -2.52
CA ASP A 454 -1.10 7.49 -2.29
C ASP A 454 -2.12 7.32 -1.14
N THR A 455 -3.41 7.27 -1.49
CA THR A 455 -4.50 6.94 -0.53
C THR A 455 -4.61 5.45 -0.22
N LEU A 456 -3.99 4.56 -1.01
CA LEU A 456 -4.04 3.10 -0.81
C LEU A 456 -3.01 2.66 0.22
N PHE A 457 -1.74 2.92 -0.09
CA PHE A 457 -0.57 2.64 0.73
C PHE A 457 0.07 3.98 1.11
N ASN A 458 -0.50 4.65 2.10
CA ASN A 458 -0.04 5.97 2.53
C ASN A 458 1.39 5.95 3.10
N LEU A 459 1.95 7.12 3.35
CA LEU A 459 3.34 7.25 3.81
C LEU A 459 3.63 6.49 5.11
N GLN A 460 2.63 6.27 5.99
CA GLN A 460 2.81 5.48 7.22
C GLN A 460 3.23 4.03 6.96
N GLU A 461 2.76 3.38 5.89
CA GLU A 461 3.22 2.03 5.49
C GLU A 461 4.75 2.03 5.28
N SER A 462 5.26 3.06 4.59
CA SER A 462 6.69 3.20 4.34
C SER A 462 7.49 3.53 5.60
N VAL A 463 6.93 4.34 6.51
CA VAL A 463 7.54 4.66 7.81
C VAL A 463 7.65 3.41 8.68
N ALA A 464 6.63 2.56 8.69
CA ALA A 464 6.65 1.30 9.41
C ALA A 464 7.77 0.39 8.90
N THR A 465 7.78 0.13 7.59
CA THR A 465 8.81 -0.70 6.93
C THR A 465 10.22 -0.14 7.11
N TYR A 466 10.43 1.17 6.85
CA TYR A 466 11.73 1.82 7.04
C TYR A 466 12.23 1.72 8.50
N THR A 467 11.40 2.07 9.47
CA THR A 467 11.77 2.11 10.90
C THR A 467 12.10 0.72 11.45
N ALA A 468 11.43 -0.32 10.93
CA ALA A 468 11.72 -1.71 11.27
C ALA A 468 12.99 -2.24 10.56
N LEU A 469 13.23 -1.91 9.29
CA LEU A 469 14.40 -2.35 8.53
C LEU A 469 15.70 -1.64 8.93
N LYS A 470 15.63 -0.37 9.39
CA LYS A 470 16.78 0.45 9.84
C LYS A 470 17.60 -0.19 10.98
N LYS A 471 17.06 -1.22 11.64
CA LYS A 471 17.70 -2.01 12.72
C LYS A 471 18.24 -3.37 12.24
N GLN A 472 18.04 -3.72 10.95
CA GLN A 472 18.17 -5.09 10.43
C GLN A 472 19.02 -5.19 9.15
N THR A 473 19.00 -4.16 8.29
CA THR A 473 19.73 -4.13 7.01
C THR A 473 19.99 -2.69 6.55
N ASP A 474 20.75 -2.50 5.47
CA ASP A 474 20.89 -1.21 4.80
C ASP A 474 19.56 -0.80 4.15
N VAL A 475 19.03 0.37 4.54
CA VAL A 475 17.77 0.87 4.01
C VAL A 475 17.81 2.38 3.78
N SER A 476 17.26 2.81 2.65
CA SER A 476 16.93 4.21 2.34
C SER A 476 15.43 4.35 2.09
N LEU A 477 14.90 5.53 2.41
CA LEU A 477 13.49 5.90 2.17
C LEU A 477 13.42 7.09 1.22
N VAL A 478 12.54 6.99 0.23
CA VAL A 478 12.23 8.07 -0.71
C VAL A 478 10.72 8.32 -0.67
N TRP A 479 10.32 9.58 -0.53
CA TRP A 479 8.95 10.03 -0.79
C TRP A 479 8.91 10.81 -2.10
N GLN A 480 8.04 10.39 -3.01
CA GLN A 480 7.96 10.86 -4.40
C GLN A 480 6.62 11.55 -4.68
N SER A 481 6.52 12.37 -5.74
CA SER A 481 5.31 13.17 -5.99
C SER A 481 4.05 12.32 -6.19
N PHE A 482 4.20 11.17 -6.84
CA PHE A 482 3.14 10.33 -7.38
C PHE A 482 2.91 9.04 -6.58
N GLY A 483 1.70 8.49 -6.64
CA GLY A 483 1.29 7.25 -5.98
C GLY A 483 0.05 6.63 -6.63
N HIS A 484 -0.68 5.75 -5.94
CA HIS A 484 -1.87 5.13 -6.52
C HIS A 484 -3.04 6.09 -6.83
N SER A 485 -3.04 7.32 -6.31
CA SER A 485 -4.17 8.27 -6.44
C SER A 485 -3.93 9.41 -7.43
N ASP A 486 -2.66 9.74 -7.67
CA ASP A 486 -2.18 10.33 -8.93
C ASP A 486 -0.89 9.61 -9.32
N SER A 487 -0.96 8.81 -10.38
CA SER A 487 0.15 7.97 -10.87
C SER A 487 1.13 8.71 -11.77
N THR A 488 1.02 10.04 -11.89
CA THR A 488 1.83 10.86 -12.81
C THR A 488 3.11 11.36 -12.10
N PRO A 489 4.31 10.81 -12.38
CA PRO A 489 5.55 11.33 -11.81
C PRO A 489 5.82 12.76 -12.28
N ALA A 490 6.47 13.57 -11.45
CA ALA A 490 6.88 14.90 -11.84
C ALA A 490 7.87 14.86 -13.02
N PRO A 491 7.93 15.91 -13.88
CA PRO A 491 8.80 15.90 -15.07
C PRO A 491 10.27 15.56 -14.76
N GLY A 492 10.74 14.42 -15.27
CA GLY A 492 12.11 13.92 -15.05
C GLY A 492 12.36 13.22 -13.71
N GLU A 493 11.34 13.06 -12.85
CA GLU A 493 11.44 12.36 -11.57
C GLU A 493 11.67 10.86 -11.75
N MET A 494 10.74 10.16 -12.41
CA MET A 494 10.86 8.73 -12.70
C MET A 494 10.38 8.40 -14.12
N ASP A 495 11.23 7.64 -14.82
CA ASP A 495 10.89 6.84 -15.98
C ASP A 495 11.77 5.59 -15.92
N LEU A 496 11.16 4.42 -15.67
CA LEU A 496 11.88 3.15 -15.59
C LEU A 496 12.22 2.57 -16.97
N SER A 497 11.66 3.13 -18.06
CA SER A 497 12.03 2.78 -19.43
C SER A 497 13.32 3.48 -19.90
N ASN A 498 13.70 4.61 -19.28
CA ASN A 498 14.98 5.31 -19.46
C ASN A 498 15.58 5.68 -18.08
N PRO A 499 15.92 4.70 -17.23
CA PRO A 499 16.25 4.93 -15.82
C PRO A 499 17.51 5.80 -15.64
N GLU A 500 18.44 5.77 -16.61
CA GLU A 500 19.64 6.61 -16.64
C GLU A 500 19.35 8.10 -16.89
N SER A 501 18.13 8.46 -17.31
CA SER A 501 17.73 9.84 -17.58
C SER A 501 17.11 10.54 -16.36
N THR A 502 16.35 9.82 -15.53
CA THR A 502 15.50 10.39 -14.47
C THR A 502 16.11 10.34 -13.07
N TYR A 503 15.61 11.17 -12.15
CA TYR A 503 16.21 11.36 -10.82
C TYR A 503 16.08 10.13 -9.90
N LEU A 504 14.93 9.47 -9.88
CA LEU A 504 14.71 8.23 -9.15
C LEU A 504 15.27 7.01 -9.89
N GLY A 505 15.20 7.01 -11.23
CA GLY A 505 15.83 5.97 -12.06
C GLY A 505 17.33 5.84 -11.78
N LYS A 506 18.05 6.96 -11.68
CA LYS A 506 19.47 7.02 -11.29
C LYS A 506 19.74 6.48 -9.89
N GLN A 507 18.81 6.68 -8.93
CA GLN A 507 18.95 6.14 -7.57
C GLN A 507 18.68 4.64 -7.52
N ALA A 508 17.69 4.14 -8.27
CA ALA A 508 17.44 2.71 -8.44
C ALA A 508 18.63 2.00 -9.11
N LEU A 509 19.17 2.57 -10.20
CA LEU A 509 20.39 2.09 -10.84
C LEU A 509 21.57 2.06 -9.88
N ALA A 510 21.88 3.17 -9.18
CA ALA A 510 23.00 3.20 -8.23
C ALA A 510 22.84 2.22 -7.05
N TRP A 511 21.61 1.88 -6.66
CA TRP A 511 21.35 0.85 -5.65
C TRP A 511 21.60 -0.56 -6.18
N LEU A 512 21.03 -0.89 -7.35
CA LEU A 512 21.18 -2.19 -7.98
C LEU A 512 22.62 -2.42 -8.47
N ASP A 513 23.30 -1.39 -8.98
CA ASP A 513 24.70 -1.45 -9.37
C ASP A 513 25.61 -1.81 -8.19
N HIS A 514 25.35 -1.21 -7.02
CA HIS A 514 26.15 -1.51 -5.83
C HIS A 514 25.86 -2.88 -5.23
N TYR A 515 24.59 -3.16 -4.90
CA TYR A 515 24.23 -4.34 -4.12
C TYR A 515 24.06 -5.60 -4.97
N VAL A 516 23.58 -5.49 -6.21
CA VAL A 516 23.48 -6.62 -7.15
C VAL A 516 24.79 -6.75 -7.92
N ARG A 517 25.08 -5.81 -8.82
CA ARG A 517 26.22 -5.89 -9.77
C ARG A 517 27.60 -5.81 -9.10
N GLY A 518 27.69 -5.32 -7.86
CA GLY A 518 28.94 -5.19 -7.11
C GLY A 518 29.85 -4.05 -7.58
N GLN A 519 29.28 -3.02 -8.22
CA GLN A 519 29.98 -1.88 -8.84
C GLN A 519 29.56 -0.54 -8.25
N GLY A 520 30.44 0.45 -8.31
CA GLY A 520 30.15 1.80 -7.80
C GLY A 520 30.19 1.92 -6.26
N PRO A 521 30.06 3.15 -5.73
CA PRO A 521 30.15 3.43 -4.31
C PRO A 521 28.92 2.92 -3.55
N LYS A 522 29.09 2.53 -2.28
CA LYS A 522 27.96 2.14 -1.42
C LYS A 522 26.99 3.32 -1.26
N PRO A 523 25.69 3.17 -1.58
CA PRO A 523 24.69 4.18 -1.29
C PRO A 523 24.61 4.47 0.21
N ALA A 524 24.63 5.75 0.59
CA ALA A 524 24.43 6.15 1.97
C ALA A 524 22.95 5.92 2.38
N PRO A 525 22.69 5.30 3.55
CA PRO A 525 21.36 5.29 4.14
C PRO A 525 20.84 6.72 4.30
N THR A 526 19.71 7.01 3.67
CA THR A 526 19.16 8.37 3.57
C THR A 526 17.64 8.37 3.66
N PHE A 527 17.08 9.54 3.97
CA PHE A 527 15.68 9.85 3.74
C PHE A 527 15.59 11.05 2.80
N SER A 528 14.96 10.88 1.64
CA SER A 528 14.74 11.95 0.65
C SER A 528 13.24 12.14 0.41
N TYR A 529 12.79 13.35 0.13
CA TYR A 529 11.36 13.66 -0.06
C TYR A 529 11.13 14.78 -1.08
N TYR A 530 10.04 14.69 -1.85
CA TYR A 530 9.72 15.57 -2.95
C TYR A 530 8.92 16.80 -2.49
N ARG A 531 9.43 18.00 -2.80
CA ARG A 531 8.78 19.28 -2.51
C ARG A 531 8.18 19.84 -3.80
N ASP A 532 6.86 19.73 -3.92
CA ASP A 532 6.06 20.17 -5.06
C ASP A 532 6.11 21.69 -5.29
N TRP A 533 6.21 22.48 -4.22
CA TRP A 533 6.46 23.93 -4.28
C TRP A 533 7.83 24.33 -4.88
N LEU A 534 8.65 23.36 -5.32
CA LEU A 534 9.90 23.54 -6.06
C LEU A 534 9.92 22.73 -7.37
N ALA A 535 8.77 22.23 -7.86
CA ALA A 535 8.68 21.41 -9.07
C ALA A 535 9.31 22.08 -10.30
N ASP A 536 9.09 23.39 -10.46
CA ASP A 536 9.59 24.19 -11.60
C ASP A 536 11.12 24.34 -11.62
N GLU A 537 11.81 24.14 -10.48
CA GLU A 537 13.28 24.08 -10.41
C GLU A 537 13.84 22.70 -10.82
N GLY A 538 12.94 21.72 -11.06
CA GLY A 538 13.25 20.37 -11.48
C GLY A 538 13.62 19.41 -10.34
N PRO A 539 13.64 18.09 -10.58
CA PRO A 539 13.75 17.08 -9.52
C PRO A 539 14.96 17.22 -8.59
N ALA A 540 16.09 17.69 -9.09
CA ALA A 540 17.31 17.86 -8.29
C ALA A 540 17.20 18.99 -7.24
N ALA A 541 16.32 19.97 -7.44
CA ALA A 541 16.00 21.01 -6.48
C ALA A 541 14.76 20.64 -5.64
N ALA A 542 13.74 20.04 -6.26
CA ALA A 542 12.54 19.58 -5.55
C ALA A 542 12.85 18.59 -4.42
N TYR A 543 13.74 17.63 -4.65
CA TYR A 543 14.13 16.65 -3.63
C TYR A 543 15.01 17.23 -2.52
N ALA A 544 14.48 17.26 -1.30
CA ALA A 544 15.30 17.35 -0.10
C ALA A 544 15.93 15.98 0.23
N ARG A 545 17.07 15.98 0.94
CA ARG A 545 17.75 14.76 1.41
C ARG A 545 18.34 14.96 2.81
N THR A 546 18.15 13.97 3.66
CA THR A 546 18.62 13.91 5.06
C THR A 546 19.20 12.53 5.37
N SER A 547 19.87 12.38 6.51
CA SER A 547 20.41 11.09 6.96
C SER A 547 19.33 10.10 7.39
N SER A 548 18.18 10.56 7.90
CA SER A 548 17.03 9.69 8.16
C SER A 548 15.75 10.43 8.54
N TYR A 549 14.61 9.77 8.32
CA TYR A 549 13.34 10.08 8.98
C TYR A 549 13.37 9.69 10.48
N PRO A 550 12.64 10.39 11.37
CA PRO A 550 11.89 11.63 11.15
C PRO A 550 12.80 12.88 11.04
N VAL A 551 12.24 13.98 10.54
CA VAL A 551 12.90 15.27 10.33
C VAL A 551 12.13 16.41 11.00
N GLY A 552 12.74 17.59 11.11
CA GLY A 552 12.10 18.78 11.70
C GLY A 552 11.88 18.69 13.21
N SER A 553 10.85 19.38 13.69
CA SER A 553 10.46 19.43 15.10
C SER A 553 8.94 19.53 15.29
N ASP A 554 8.41 18.96 16.37
CA ASP A 554 6.97 18.97 16.68
C ASP A 554 6.48 20.35 17.16
N ARG A 555 5.73 21.07 16.32
CA ARG A 555 4.97 22.26 16.71
C ARG A 555 3.60 21.87 17.27
N SER A 556 3.23 22.37 18.45
CA SER A 556 1.90 22.13 19.02
C SER A 556 0.93 23.29 18.78
N PHE A 557 -0.34 22.95 18.56
CA PHE A 557 -1.49 23.83 18.50
C PHE A 557 -2.62 23.26 19.37
N TYR A 558 -3.41 24.11 20.00
CA TYR A 558 -4.51 23.72 20.89
C TYR A 558 -5.84 24.12 20.29
N LEU A 559 -6.83 23.22 20.34
CA LEU A 559 -8.17 23.47 19.79
C LEU A 559 -8.96 24.35 20.77
N SER A 560 -9.40 25.50 20.27
CA SER A 560 -10.13 26.53 21.01
C SER A 560 -11.54 26.71 20.46
N GLY A 561 -12.48 27.01 21.35
CA GLY A 561 -13.78 27.52 20.97
C GLY A 561 -13.67 28.90 20.30
N THR A 562 -14.74 29.29 19.62
CA THR A 562 -14.98 30.65 19.12
C THR A 562 -16.22 31.24 19.80
N SER A 563 -16.38 32.57 19.74
CA SER A 563 -17.51 33.28 20.37
C SER A 563 -18.87 33.03 19.69
N THR A 564 -18.91 32.29 18.59
CA THR A 564 -20.11 32.02 17.80
C THR A 564 -20.55 30.57 18.00
N PRO A 565 -21.70 30.29 18.64
CA PRO A 565 -22.19 28.93 18.82
C PRO A 565 -22.34 28.18 17.49
N LEU A 566 -21.94 26.90 17.47
CA LEU A 566 -21.98 26.01 16.29
C LEU A 566 -21.13 26.45 15.09
N ALA A 567 -20.23 27.44 15.25
CA ALA A 567 -19.22 27.75 14.26
C ALA A 567 -18.01 26.81 14.36
N ASP A 568 -17.13 26.89 13.34
CA ASP A 568 -15.79 26.34 13.41
C ASP A 568 -14.99 26.94 14.58
N GLY A 569 -14.06 26.14 15.10
CA GLY A 569 -13.14 26.54 16.16
C GLY A 569 -11.84 27.15 15.63
N ALA A 570 -10.95 27.49 16.56
CA ALA A 570 -9.63 28.03 16.27
C ALA A 570 -8.50 27.10 16.75
N LEU A 571 -7.32 27.21 16.12
CA LEU A 571 -6.06 26.66 16.62
C LEU A 571 -5.19 27.78 17.19
N VAL A 572 -4.95 27.74 18.51
CA VAL A 572 -4.06 28.67 19.21
C VAL A 572 -2.72 28.00 19.54
N THR A 573 -1.63 28.77 19.64
CA THR A 573 -0.29 28.21 19.94
C THR A 573 0.05 28.20 21.44
N ASP A 574 -0.73 28.89 22.26
CA ASP A 574 -0.57 28.99 23.72
C ASP A 574 -1.79 28.35 24.40
N PRO A 575 -1.62 27.34 25.30
CA PRO A 575 -2.74 26.71 26.00
C PRO A 575 -3.51 27.68 26.91
N GLY A 576 -2.91 28.80 27.33
CA GLY A 576 -3.57 29.88 28.07
C GLY A 576 -4.57 30.68 27.24
N GLN A 577 -4.52 30.60 25.91
CA GLN A 577 -5.44 31.29 25.00
C GLN A 577 -6.71 30.47 24.68
N VAL A 578 -6.77 29.19 25.08
CA VAL A 578 -7.86 28.27 24.73
C VAL A 578 -9.19 28.71 25.35
N GLN A 579 -10.12 29.15 24.51
CA GLN A 579 -11.46 29.57 24.93
C GLN A 579 -12.39 28.37 25.11
N PRO A 580 -13.34 28.42 26.07
CA PRO A 580 -14.42 27.45 26.17
C PRO A 580 -15.30 27.43 24.91
N GLY A 581 -15.74 26.25 24.50
CA GLY A 581 -16.66 26.11 23.36
C GLY A 581 -17.04 24.67 23.07
N VAL A 582 -18.11 24.49 22.30
CA VAL A 582 -18.61 23.18 21.85
C VAL A 582 -18.85 23.23 20.35
N SER A 583 -18.20 22.33 19.62
CA SER A 583 -18.44 22.09 18.20
C SER A 583 -18.97 20.67 18.01
N SER A 584 -19.95 20.48 17.13
CA SER A 584 -20.65 19.20 16.96
C SER A 584 -20.82 18.80 15.49
N TYR A 585 -20.75 17.50 15.22
CA TYR A 585 -21.09 16.91 13.93
C TYR A 585 -21.91 15.64 14.11
N SER A 586 -22.51 15.13 13.04
CA SER A 586 -23.02 13.75 12.98
C SER A 586 -22.54 13.07 11.70
N GLY A 587 -22.10 11.83 11.82
CA GLY A 587 -22.04 10.95 10.66
C GLY A 587 -23.44 10.68 10.11
N VAL A 588 -23.54 10.48 8.81
CA VAL A 588 -24.68 9.79 8.18
C VAL A 588 -24.21 8.42 7.68
N ALA A 589 -25.11 7.45 7.72
CA ALA A 589 -24.78 6.05 7.48
C ALA A 589 -25.26 5.56 6.11
N PRO A 590 -24.57 4.60 5.46
CA PRO A 590 -23.29 3.97 5.85
C PRO A 590 -22.04 4.56 5.14
N ILE A 591 -22.22 5.57 4.29
CA ILE A 591 -21.18 6.26 3.52
C ILE A 591 -21.45 7.77 3.68
N GLY A 592 -20.40 8.58 3.82
CA GLY A 592 -20.55 10.03 4.03
C GLY A 592 -20.78 10.79 2.72
N PRO A 593 -21.48 11.94 2.73
CA PRO A 593 -21.54 12.87 1.60
C PRO A 593 -20.29 13.76 1.52
N ASN A 594 -19.34 13.58 2.44
CA ASN A 594 -18.07 14.27 2.50
C ASN A 594 -17.19 13.83 1.32
N TYR A 595 -17.06 14.70 0.34
CA TYR A 595 -16.23 14.47 -0.83
C TYR A 595 -14.79 14.88 -0.48
N THR A 596 -14.07 13.98 0.20
CA THR A 596 -12.65 14.15 0.52
C THR A 596 -11.78 13.04 -0.05
N GLU A 597 -11.62 11.91 0.61
CA GLU A 597 -10.95 10.78 -0.04
C GLU A 597 -11.92 10.19 -1.08
N THR A 598 -11.38 9.92 -2.28
CA THR A 598 -12.12 9.43 -3.45
C THR A 598 -11.29 8.40 -4.23
N SER A 599 -10.31 7.79 -3.54
CA SER A 599 -9.34 6.84 -4.10
C SER A 599 -8.72 7.37 -5.40
N PHE A 600 -8.44 6.51 -6.39
CA PHE A 600 -8.14 6.95 -7.76
C PHE A 600 -9.39 7.26 -8.62
N LEU A 601 -10.61 7.01 -8.10
CA LEU A 601 -11.83 6.91 -8.90
C LEU A 601 -12.34 8.27 -9.41
N ASP A 602 -12.20 9.31 -8.60
CA ASP A 602 -12.55 10.67 -8.99
C ASP A 602 -11.67 11.69 -8.26
N GLN A 603 -11.02 12.56 -9.02
CA GLN A 603 -10.15 13.63 -8.54
C GLN A 603 -10.64 15.02 -8.99
N SER A 604 -11.80 15.09 -9.67
CA SER A 604 -12.19 16.23 -10.50
C SER A 604 -12.87 17.40 -9.76
N GLY A 605 -13.46 17.14 -8.59
CA GLY A 605 -14.16 18.16 -7.79
C GLY A 605 -13.29 18.75 -6.67
N PRO A 606 -13.62 19.97 -6.18
CA PRO A 606 -13.05 20.51 -4.96
C PRO A 606 -13.49 19.71 -3.73
N VAL A 607 -12.62 19.59 -2.72
CA VAL A 607 -12.95 18.90 -1.47
C VAL A 607 -14.06 19.61 -0.70
N THR A 608 -15.04 18.85 -0.20
CA THR A 608 -16.20 19.43 0.51
C THR A 608 -16.69 18.58 1.69
N ASP A 609 -16.88 19.25 2.84
CA ASP A 609 -17.62 18.75 4.00
C ASP A 609 -18.98 19.46 4.08
N PRO A 610 -20.11 18.76 3.87
CA PRO A 610 -21.43 19.36 4.05
C PRO A 610 -21.70 19.80 5.49
N ALA A 611 -22.46 20.89 5.66
CA ALA A 611 -22.72 21.48 6.99
C ALA A 611 -23.29 20.45 7.99
N GLY A 612 -22.70 20.39 9.19
CA GLY A 612 -23.07 19.46 10.26
C GLY A 612 -22.49 18.04 10.14
N THR A 613 -21.78 17.71 9.06
CA THR A 613 -21.11 16.40 8.90
C THR A 613 -19.68 16.36 9.43
N ALA A 614 -19.07 17.54 9.66
CA ALA A 614 -17.73 17.71 10.19
C ALA A 614 -17.61 18.97 11.07
N ILE A 615 -16.54 19.02 11.87
CA ILE A 615 -16.09 20.21 12.62
C ILE A 615 -14.65 20.54 12.24
N ARG A 616 -14.34 21.83 12.08
CA ARG A 616 -13.01 22.33 11.72
C ARG A 616 -12.44 23.26 12.80
N PHE A 617 -11.13 23.22 12.97
CA PHE A 617 -10.36 24.14 13.82
C PHE A 617 -9.21 24.71 12.99
N SER A 618 -9.20 26.04 12.77
CA SER A 618 -8.24 26.72 11.88
C SER A 618 -7.28 27.64 12.64
N SER A 619 -6.02 27.69 12.23
CA SER A 619 -5.04 28.63 12.77
C SER A 619 -5.37 30.08 12.41
N ALA A 620 -4.73 31.03 13.09
CA ALA A 620 -4.55 32.37 12.51
C ALA A 620 -3.81 32.25 11.15
N ARG A 621 -3.93 33.28 10.29
CA ARG A 621 -3.19 33.32 9.02
C ARG A 621 -1.69 33.29 9.29
N LEU A 622 -0.96 32.42 8.57
CA LEU A 622 0.47 32.23 8.76
C LEU A 622 1.24 33.49 8.30
N SER A 623 2.17 33.97 9.12
CA SER A 623 2.98 35.17 8.82
C SER A 623 4.18 34.89 7.92
N ALA A 624 4.49 33.61 7.70
CA ALA A 624 5.54 33.07 6.85
C ALA A 624 5.15 31.63 6.47
N PRO A 625 5.73 31.03 5.41
CA PRO A 625 5.44 29.65 5.04
C PRO A 625 5.81 28.66 6.16
N MET A 626 5.15 27.50 6.18
CA MET A 626 5.40 26.44 7.14
C MET A 626 5.45 25.08 6.41
N ASP A 627 6.66 24.54 6.30
CA ASP A 627 6.93 23.27 5.62
C ASP A 627 6.70 22.12 6.61
N VAL A 628 5.80 21.20 6.28
CA VAL A 628 5.44 20.04 7.12
C VAL A 628 5.91 18.77 6.43
N VAL A 629 6.65 17.92 7.16
CA VAL A 629 7.24 16.68 6.64
C VAL A 629 7.08 15.54 7.65
N GLY A 630 6.07 14.70 7.43
CA GLY A 630 5.71 13.57 8.31
C GLY A 630 4.25 13.61 8.76
N SER A 631 3.91 12.73 9.71
CA SER A 631 2.54 12.59 10.23
C SER A 631 2.25 13.54 11.39
N PRO A 632 1.28 14.47 11.25
CA PRO A 632 0.73 15.20 12.38
C PRO A 632 -0.03 14.25 13.34
N ARG A 633 -0.28 14.68 14.57
CA ARG A 633 -0.94 13.86 15.60
C ARG A 633 -1.98 14.67 16.37
N LEU A 634 -3.23 14.22 16.33
CA LEU A 634 -4.39 14.89 16.92
C LEU A 634 -4.85 14.13 18.17
N THR A 635 -4.55 14.68 19.35
CA THR A 635 -5.07 14.19 20.64
C THR A 635 -6.39 14.88 20.94
N VAL A 636 -7.47 14.11 21.10
CA VAL A 636 -8.81 14.65 21.39
C VAL A 636 -9.60 13.81 22.39
N GLN A 637 -10.46 14.48 23.17
CA GLN A 637 -11.58 13.86 23.87
C GLN A 637 -12.87 14.17 23.10
N LEU A 638 -13.54 13.14 22.61
CA LEU A 638 -14.83 13.25 21.94
C LEU A 638 -15.96 12.88 22.91
N THR A 639 -17.15 13.43 22.68
CA THR A 639 -18.35 13.18 23.50
C THR A 639 -19.48 12.68 22.62
N SER A 640 -19.86 11.42 22.77
CA SER A 640 -21.06 10.86 22.14
C SER A 640 -21.81 9.94 23.12
N PRO A 641 -22.89 10.44 23.78
CA PRO A 641 -23.64 9.64 24.76
C PRO A 641 -24.29 8.40 24.16
N ALA A 642 -24.68 8.45 22.88
CA ALA A 642 -25.21 7.30 22.15
C ALA A 642 -24.14 6.21 21.98
N VAL A 643 -22.95 6.57 21.50
CA VAL A 643 -21.84 5.61 21.32
C VAL A 643 -21.36 5.04 22.65
N ALA A 644 -21.31 5.84 23.72
CA ALA A 644 -20.89 5.36 25.04
C ALA A 644 -21.77 4.19 25.57
N VAL A 645 -23.02 4.08 25.10
CA VAL A 645 -23.89 2.92 25.33
C VAL A 645 -23.60 1.80 24.33
N THR A 646 -23.55 2.08 23.02
CA THR A 646 -23.45 1.04 21.97
C THR A 646 -22.07 0.39 21.84
N GLN A 647 -20.97 1.07 22.20
CA GLN A 647 -19.60 0.58 22.03
C GLN A 647 -19.33 -0.75 22.75
N ARG A 648 -20.12 -1.06 23.78
CA ARG A 648 -20.06 -2.35 24.52
C ARG A 648 -20.52 -3.55 23.68
N GLY A 649 -21.25 -3.31 22.59
CA GLY A 649 -21.65 -4.33 21.60
C GLY A 649 -20.57 -4.68 20.58
N GLY A 650 -19.35 -4.12 20.69
CA GLY A 650 -18.27 -4.35 19.74
C GLY A 650 -18.26 -3.39 18.54
N PRO A 651 -17.54 -3.71 17.46
CA PRO A 651 -17.17 -2.74 16.41
C PRO A 651 -18.32 -2.06 15.67
N VAL A 652 -19.50 -2.71 15.61
CA VAL A 652 -20.73 -2.13 15.04
C VAL A 652 -21.26 -0.94 15.86
N GLY A 653 -20.97 -0.89 17.16
CA GLY A 653 -21.44 0.15 18.08
C GLY A 653 -20.37 1.17 18.48
N GLN A 654 -19.14 1.06 17.97
CA GLN A 654 -18.02 1.98 18.24
C GLN A 654 -18.09 3.22 17.34
N LEU A 655 -17.50 4.34 17.78
CA LEU A 655 -17.50 5.59 17.00
C LEU A 655 -16.59 5.45 15.79
N VAL A 656 -17.11 5.73 14.59
CA VAL A 656 -16.30 5.95 13.39
C VAL A 656 -16.13 7.45 13.16
N ALA A 657 -14.90 7.88 12.91
CA ALA A 657 -14.58 9.27 12.54
C ALA A 657 -13.44 9.32 11.53
N TYR A 658 -13.29 10.47 10.86
CA TYR A 658 -12.28 10.73 9.85
C TYR A 658 -11.55 12.02 10.20
N ALA A 659 -10.28 11.92 10.55
CA ALA A 659 -9.42 13.05 10.87
C ALA A 659 -8.59 13.45 9.64
N LYS A 660 -8.49 14.75 9.36
CA LYS A 660 -7.77 15.27 8.19
C LYS A 660 -7.24 16.69 8.41
N VAL A 661 -6.29 17.11 7.60
CA VAL A 661 -5.68 18.45 7.64
C VAL A 661 -5.97 19.17 6.33
N TYR A 662 -6.47 20.40 6.40
CA TYR A 662 -6.61 21.26 5.23
C TYR A 662 -5.58 22.38 5.25
N ASP A 663 -5.12 22.75 4.06
CA ASP A 663 -4.60 24.08 3.79
C ASP A 663 -5.75 24.98 3.29
N ILE A 664 -5.80 26.23 3.73
CA ILE A 664 -6.87 27.17 3.41
C ILE A 664 -6.26 28.49 2.94
N GLY A 665 -6.58 28.85 1.70
CA GLY A 665 -5.99 30.00 1.01
C GLY A 665 -6.30 31.38 1.64
N PRO A 666 -5.68 32.44 1.10
CA PRO A 666 -5.84 33.82 1.57
C PRO A 666 -7.28 34.33 1.41
N ASP A 667 -8.09 33.72 0.55
CA ASP A 667 -9.51 34.03 0.32
C ASP A 667 -10.46 33.40 1.35
N GLY A 668 -10.01 32.40 2.12
CA GLY A 668 -10.85 31.61 3.03
C GLY A 668 -11.85 30.67 2.33
N LYS A 669 -11.71 30.44 1.02
CA LYS A 669 -12.63 29.64 0.18
C LYS A 669 -11.92 28.55 -0.60
N THR A 670 -10.68 28.81 -1.03
CA THR A 670 -9.79 27.81 -1.58
C THR A 670 -9.36 26.91 -0.43
N VAL A 671 -9.78 25.64 -0.49
CA VAL A 671 -9.49 24.61 0.52
C VAL A 671 -8.83 23.45 -0.20
N GLU A 672 -7.64 23.10 0.25
CA GLU A 672 -6.88 21.96 -0.22
C GLU A 672 -6.81 20.90 0.87
N LEU A 673 -6.92 19.63 0.48
CA LEU A 673 -6.53 18.49 1.29
C LEU A 673 -5.27 17.90 0.64
N PRO A 674 -4.07 18.03 1.23
CA PRO A 674 -2.84 17.56 0.61
C PRO A 674 -2.94 16.10 0.17
N HIS A 675 -2.83 15.88 -1.15
CA HIS A 675 -3.01 14.59 -1.83
C HIS A 675 -4.32 13.83 -1.50
N ARG A 676 -5.36 14.53 -1.03
CA ARG A 676 -6.67 13.99 -0.60
C ARG A 676 -6.59 12.93 0.53
N LEU A 677 -5.49 12.88 1.27
CA LEU A 677 -5.24 11.89 2.32
C LEU A 677 -6.07 12.16 3.58
N ILE A 678 -6.68 11.12 4.16
CA ILE A 678 -7.37 11.20 5.48
C ILE A 678 -6.92 10.07 6.41
N SER A 679 -7.16 10.24 7.71
CA SER A 679 -6.97 9.20 8.74
C SER A 679 -8.31 8.76 9.33
N PRO A 680 -8.89 7.66 8.84
CA PRO A 680 -10.05 7.01 9.45
C PRO A 680 -9.70 6.36 10.79
N VAL A 681 -10.68 6.33 11.70
CA VAL A 681 -10.58 5.71 13.02
C VAL A 681 -11.89 5.08 13.46
N ARG A 682 -11.81 3.98 14.21
CA ARG A 682 -12.89 3.35 14.96
C ARG A 682 -12.54 3.38 16.46
N VAL A 683 -12.93 4.47 17.12
CA VAL A 683 -12.61 4.72 18.54
C VAL A 683 -13.32 3.68 19.41
N THR A 684 -12.52 2.81 20.04
CA THR A 684 -13.01 1.65 20.80
C THR A 684 -13.69 2.01 22.12
N ASP A 685 -13.34 3.16 22.70
CA ASP A 685 -13.95 3.73 23.89
C ASP A 685 -14.02 5.26 23.79
N VAL A 686 -15.21 5.80 23.49
CA VAL A 686 -15.43 7.25 23.35
C VAL A 686 -15.35 7.99 24.69
N THR A 687 -15.28 7.29 25.84
CA THR A 687 -15.21 7.89 27.17
C THR A 687 -13.79 8.29 27.60
N LYS A 688 -12.78 8.06 26.75
CA LYS A 688 -11.37 8.38 27.02
C LYS A 688 -10.78 9.31 25.94
N PRO A 689 -9.69 10.04 26.25
CA PRO A 689 -8.91 10.74 25.24
C PRO A 689 -8.27 9.73 24.29
N VAL A 690 -8.21 10.09 23.01
CA VAL A 690 -7.61 9.29 21.95
C VAL A 690 -6.62 10.14 21.16
N THR A 691 -5.55 9.54 20.66
CA THR A 691 -4.61 10.23 19.75
C THR A 691 -4.68 9.57 18.38
N ILE A 692 -5.00 10.38 17.37
CA ILE A 692 -5.11 9.97 15.98
C ILE A 692 -3.84 10.40 15.26
N GLU A 693 -3.12 9.46 14.65
CA GLU A 693 -2.04 9.77 13.73
C GLU A 693 -2.66 10.21 12.39
N LEU A 694 -2.42 11.46 11.99
CA LEU A 694 -2.87 12.00 10.71
C LEU A 694 -1.95 11.50 9.59
N PRO A 695 -2.37 11.59 8.31
CA PRO A 695 -1.55 11.11 7.20
C PRO A 695 -0.18 11.78 7.19
N GLY A 696 0.85 11.01 6.81
CA GLY A 696 2.14 11.60 6.48
C GLY A 696 1.95 12.51 5.27
N ILE A 697 2.41 13.75 5.37
CA ILE A 697 2.41 14.71 4.27
C ILE A 697 3.80 15.30 4.05
N VAL A 698 4.04 15.79 2.84
CA VAL A 698 5.06 16.78 2.52
C VAL A 698 4.31 17.95 1.93
N HIS A 699 4.14 19.03 2.68
CA HIS A 699 3.29 20.16 2.26
C HIS A 699 3.84 21.49 2.77
N ARG A 700 3.73 22.54 1.96
CA ARG A 700 3.99 23.92 2.39
C ARG A 700 2.66 24.65 2.58
N PHE A 701 2.37 24.99 3.83
CA PHE A 701 1.29 25.94 4.14
C PHE A 701 1.84 27.35 3.91
N GLU A 702 1.34 28.04 2.89
CA GLU A 702 1.93 29.31 2.41
C GLU A 702 1.68 30.53 3.32
N ALA A 703 2.46 31.59 3.10
CA ALA A 703 2.23 32.86 3.80
C ALA A 703 0.81 33.42 3.52
N GLY A 704 0.06 33.72 4.58
CA GLY A 704 -1.34 34.15 4.52
C GLY A 704 -2.37 33.01 4.51
N HIS A 705 -1.95 31.76 4.32
CA HIS A 705 -2.84 30.59 4.44
C HIS A 705 -3.18 30.28 5.92
N GLN A 706 -4.08 29.31 6.15
CA GLN A 706 -4.40 28.79 7.48
C GLN A 706 -4.29 27.27 7.49
N LEU A 707 -3.48 26.72 8.40
CA LEU A 707 -3.53 25.31 8.77
C LEU A 707 -4.88 25.04 9.45
N ALA A 708 -5.62 24.03 9.01
CA ALA A 708 -6.83 23.59 9.71
C ALA A 708 -6.85 22.08 9.94
N VAL A 709 -7.37 21.65 11.08
CA VAL A 709 -7.66 20.23 11.37
C VAL A 709 -9.16 20.01 11.41
N VAL A 710 -9.61 18.90 10.83
CA VAL A 710 -11.02 18.56 10.68
C VAL A 710 -11.31 17.16 11.22
N LEU A 711 -12.44 17.01 11.88
CA LEU A 711 -13.04 15.74 12.27
C LEU A 711 -14.41 15.62 11.58
N ALA A 712 -14.56 14.61 10.72
CA ALA A 712 -15.80 14.30 10.02
C ALA A 712 -16.42 12.97 10.48
N GLY A 713 -17.73 12.84 10.34
CA GLY A 713 -18.48 11.61 10.62
C GLY A 713 -18.69 10.70 9.41
N GLY A 714 -18.16 11.06 8.25
CA GLY A 714 -18.30 10.34 6.98
C GLY A 714 -17.22 10.72 5.98
N ASP A 715 -17.03 9.88 4.98
CA ASP A 715 -16.24 10.11 3.77
C ASP A 715 -16.79 9.23 2.63
N LEU A 716 -16.54 9.59 1.37
CA LEU A 716 -17.03 8.87 0.18
C LEU A 716 -16.18 7.65 -0.21
N ALA A 717 -14.92 7.52 0.20
CA ALA A 717 -14.10 6.33 -0.08
C ALA A 717 -14.37 5.15 0.89
N TYR A 718 -15.04 5.43 2.03
CA TYR A 718 -15.04 4.55 3.20
C TYR A 718 -16.41 4.02 3.63
N ARG A 719 -16.39 2.81 4.19
CA ARG A 719 -17.54 2.19 4.84
C ARG A 719 -17.59 2.60 6.32
N GLY A 720 -18.41 3.60 6.61
CA GLY A 720 -18.57 4.17 7.95
C GLY A 720 -19.46 3.36 8.90
N ALA A 721 -19.90 4.01 9.98
CA ALA A 721 -20.89 3.44 10.89
C ALA A 721 -22.24 3.21 10.19
N THR A 722 -22.96 2.15 10.57
CA THR A 722 -24.27 1.79 9.98
C THR A 722 -25.46 2.54 10.59
N LEU A 723 -25.22 3.38 11.60
CA LEU A 723 -26.20 4.28 12.22
C LEU A 723 -25.58 5.68 12.36
N PRO A 724 -26.37 6.77 12.31
CA PRO A 724 -25.88 8.11 12.62
C PRO A 724 -25.26 8.19 14.02
N GLN A 725 -24.10 8.84 14.11
CA GLN A 725 -23.35 9.01 15.36
C GLN A 725 -23.16 10.51 15.63
N PRO A 726 -24.01 11.13 16.49
CA PRO A 726 -23.81 12.51 16.93
C PRO A 726 -22.59 12.59 17.85
N VAL A 727 -21.68 13.51 17.56
CA VAL A 727 -20.43 13.74 18.29
C VAL A 727 -20.29 15.22 18.60
N SER A 728 -19.83 15.53 19.82
CA SER A 728 -19.40 16.87 20.22
C SER A 728 -17.96 16.84 20.72
N LEU A 729 -17.19 17.89 20.41
CA LEU A 729 -15.88 18.15 20.97
C LEU A 729 -15.99 19.40 21.86
N VAL A 730 -15.55 19.27 23.12
CA VAL A 730 -15.57 20.35 24.11
C VAL A 730 -14.17 20.91 24.28
N THR A 731 -14.03 22.23 24.17
CA THR A 731 -12.78 22.99 24.32
C THR A 731 -12.85 23.86 25.58
N GLY A 732 -11.69 24.30 26.06
CA GLY A 732 -11.54 25.21 27.20
C GLY A 732 -10.20 25.07 27.92
N PRO A 733 -9.90 25.94 28.90
CA PRO A 733 -8.68 25.89 29.70
C PRO A 733 -8.47 24.51 30.34
N GLY A 734 -7.27 23.94 30.19
CA GLY A 734 -6.95 22.61 30.71
C GLY A 734 -7.53 21.42 29.93
N SER A 735 -8.22 21.65 28.81
CA SER A 735 -8.68 20.56 27.94
C SER A 735 -7.53 19.88 27.18
N VAL A 736 -7.70 18.60 26.86
CA VAL A 736 -6.67 17.75 26.21
C VAL A 736 -6.54 17.95 24.69
N GLN A 737 -7.34 18.85 24.11
CA GLN A 737 -7.58 18.96 22.67
C GLN A 737 -6.36 19.61 21.97
N LYS A 738 -5.48 18.80 21.36
CA LYS A 738 -4.18 19.25 20.83
C LYS A 738 -3.82 18.62 19.50
N LEU A 739 -3.43 19.45 18.53
CA LEU A 739 -2.75 19.04 17.31
C LEU A 739 -1.23 19.19 17.48
N THR A 740 -0.46 18.22 16.99
CA THR A 740 1.02 18.28 16.91
C THR A 740 1.42 18.10 15.45
N VAL A 741 2.34 18.92 14.94
CA VAL A 741 2.70 18.97 13.50
C VAL A 741 4.23 18.93 13.35
N PRO A 742 4.81 18.02 12.54
CA PRO A 742 6.25 17.99 12.31
C PRO A 742 6.66 19.06 11.28
N VAL A 743 7.21 20.18 11.76
CA VAL A 743 7.63 21.33 10.95
C VAL A 743 9.14 21.30 10.75
N VAL A 744 9.61 21.54 9.51
CA VAL A 744 11.04 21.53 9.13
C VAL A 744 11.63 22.94 9.09
#